data_AF-A0A5Z9UYT5-F1
#
_entry.id   AF-A0A5Z9UYT5-F1
#
_cell.length_a   1.000
_cell.length_b   1.000
_cell.length_c   1.000
_cell.angle_alpha   90.00
_cell.angle_beta   90.00
_cell.angle_gamma   90.00
#
_symmetry.space_group_name_H-M   'P 1'
#
loop_
_entity.id
_entity.type
_entity.pdbx_description
1 polymer ?
#
loop_
_entity_poly.entity_id
_entity_poly.type
_entity_poly.pdbx_seq_one_letter_code
_entity_poly.pdbx_strand_id
1 'polypeptide(L)'
;MKYQIVGGAGLHRSETKTVDMMVKQLPDSWFGYAGLVVTDSQGSMEIDTLIITADRLLLVELKEWNGNITYEGGKWLQNGKPRGKSPYQIKREHALRLKDLLQEELSRKLGYFLHVEAHVVLCGTAGPENLPSSESRYVHTRDEFLTIGNPKNYEKLVQDTNFSHLFEGGKPRPNSDEALPIIKSFFEGPKVRPLPLKESGYLANDKPFFSHPHMVYNEFRATHKDNSQHRGLLRQWNFDALGVANAMQTLWTEIALRETRVGRLVRHGSATMQDYMLRAVRELSEEDITDDARELYELRRSFSRLDEILDSEADGWSKSDRIDRVRALLAPFSELHSLGIGHCDIDPHNLWYAGDQKSIVVTGFGAASLEGHNSLEALRPTLQSAPYTLPEDAFEEAVEPYRLDVFMLAVIAYRICFAGESLLTPGQMPEWRAPLTDPFSGILNSWFEQALNLEPSKRFPRADIMLNEFNAATKEHSQEFDEANQIYQELKQNKFFREGMNSVGVLIEFPPLPEQLSMVYPALAAIATTGSISYHCEQGGKALQVKLWDGVILNPQQPGVNRRIHAFKQRIDKITHINLPTPKVQSCGLLGQGGLYVVSEYVDGLPWSQFIAENVLEQSQRFTIAETLINTIHAFHEKQLPHGDLCPEKLLVQVGEQTAITLIGLLEFSDELTADNRYQPDNPEST
;
A
#
# COMPACT_ATOMS: atom_id res chain seq x y z
N MET A 1 11.78 14.85 -35.88
CA MET A 1 12.37 15.74 -34.84
C MET A 1 13.40 15.00 -33.97
N LYS A 2 14.53 15.62 -33.57
CA LYS A 2 15.44 15.04 -32.55
C LYS A 2 14.91 15.30 -31.14
N TYR A 3 15.19 14.41 -30.18
CA TYR A 3 14.74 14.60 -28.80
C TYR A 3 15.65 13.97 -27.73
N GLN A 4 15.47 14.39 -26.48
CA GLN A 4 16.15 13.86 -25.30
C GLN A 4 15.15 13.65 -24.14
N ILE A 5 15.07 12.42 -23.63
CA ILE A 5 14.33 12.10 -22.40
C ILE A 5 15.26 12.34 -21.21
N VAL A 6 14.86 13.18 -20.26
CA VAL A 6 15.66 13.48 -19.06
C VAL A 6 15.14 12.71 -17.84
N GLY A 7 13.84 12.41 -17.76
CA GLY A 7 13.23 11.62 -16.68
C GLY A 7 12.13 10.67 -17.17
N GLY A 8 12.52 9.57 -17.82
CA GLY A 8 11.59 8.66 -18.48
C GLY A 8 10.61 7.92 -17.55
N ALA A 9 10.95 7.73 -16.28
CA ALA A 9 10.07 7.07 -15.32
C ALA A 9 8.94 7.98 -14.81
N GLY A 10 9.12 9.30 -14.83
CA GLY A 10 8.12 10.25 -14.33
C GLY A 10 6.97 10.54 -15.29
N LEU A 11 7.20 10.37 -16.60
CA LEU A 11 6.17 10.53 -17.62
C LEU A 11 5.19 9.35 -17.60
N HIS A 12 3.93 9.65 -17.85
CA HIS A 12 2.92 8.63 -18.10
C HIS A 12 3.21 7.93 -19.44
N ARG A 13 2.69 6.71 -19.62
CA ARG A 13 2.92 5.96 -20.88
C ARG A 13 2.24 6.60 -22.08
N SER A 14 0.99 7.01 -21.94
CA SER A 14 0.27 7.78 -22.96
C SER A 14 0.97 9.09 -23.35
N GLU A 15 1.66 9.73 -22.40
CA GLU A 15 2.51 10.90 -22.64
C GLU A 15 3.73 10.51 -23.48
N THR A 16 4.41 9.42 -23.11
CA THR A 16 5.56 8.87 -23.86
C THR A 16 5.18 8.47 -25.29
N LYS A 17 4.03 7.80 -25.49
CA LYS A 17 3.49 7.48 -26.82
C LYS A 17 3.24 8.73 -27.65
N THR A 18 2.70 9.77 -27.03
CA THR A 18 2.46 11.06 -27.69
C THR A 18 3.77 11.75 -28.08
N VAL A 19 4.78 11.71 -27.21
CA VAL A 19 6.14 12.19 -27.51
C VAL A 19 6.76 11.42 -28.68
N ASP A 20 6.63 10.08 -28.72
CA ASP A 20 7.13 9.27 -29.84
C ASP A 20 6.45 9.62 -31.17
N MET A 21 5.16 9.94 -31.15
CA MET A 21 4.44 10.45 -32.33
C MET A 21 4.98 11.82 -32.76
N MET A 22 5.23 12.72 -31.80
CA MET A 22 5.84 14.03 -32.08
C MET A 22 7.23 13.87 -32.72
N VAL A 23 8.06 12.97 -32.20
CA VAL A 23 9.40 12.67 -32.74
C VAL A 23 9.33 12.24 -34.19
N LYS A 24 8.34 11.42 -34.56
CA LYS A 24 8.14 10.89 -35.92
C LYS A 24 7.51 11.90 -36.88
N GLN A 25 6.62 12.77 -36.42
CA GLN A 25 5.79 13.62 -37.29
C GLN A 25 6.22 15.10 -37.34
N LEU A 26 6.88 15.60 -36.30
CA LEU A 26 7.33 16.99 -36.24
C LEU A 26 8.65 17.20 -37.01
N PRO A 27 8.90 18.44 -37.51
CA PRO A 27 10.06 18.74 -38.34
C PRO A 27 11.39 18.25 -37.75
N ASP A 28 12.25 17.68 -38.59
CA ASP A 28 13.56 17.20 -38.17
C ASP A 28 14.53 18.30 -37.74
N SER A 29 14.25 19.54 -38.17
CA SER A 29 14.97 20.74 -37.74
C SER A 29 14.60 21.19 -36.33
N TRP A 30 13.56 20.65 -35.70
CA TRP A 30 13.19 20.98 -34.32
C TRP A 30 13.91 20.05 -33.34
N PHE A 31 13.94 20.47 -32.07
CA PHE A 31 14.51 19.68 -30.98
C PHE A 31 13.56 19.62 -29.79
N GLY A 32 13.39 18.44 -29.18
CA GLY A 32 12.50 18.25 -28.02
C GLY A 32 13.20 17.76 -26.76
N TYR A 33 12.67 18.12 -25.60
CA TYR A 33 12.95 17.46 -24.33
C TYR A 33 11.66 16.88 -23.74
N ALA A 34 11.76 15.79 -22.99
CA ALA A 34 10.63 15.20 -22.28
C ALA A 34 10.99 14.82 -20.83
N GLY A 35 10.03 15.02 -19.92
CA GLY A 35 10.15 14.64 -18.50
C GLY A 35 11.20 15.46 -17.76
N LEU A 36 11.03 16.78 -17.73
CA LEU A 36 11.94 17.72 -17.07
C LEU A 36 11.33 18.32 -15.80
N VAL A 37 12.18 18.66 -14.85
CA VAL A 37 11.89 19.62 -13.79
C VAL A 37 12.90 20.76 -13.88
N VAL A 38 12.42 21.99 -14.04
CA VAL A 38 13.26 23.19 -14.01
C VAL A 38 13.03 23.93 -12.70
N THR A 39 14.08 24.38 -12.02
CA THR A 39 13.97 25.12 -10.76
C THR A 39 14.41 26.58 -10.89
N ASP A 40 13.63 27.47 -10.27
CA ASP A 40 13.96 28.90 -10.08
C ASP A 40 13.83 29.28 -8.59
N SER A 41 13.87 30.57 -8.27
CA SER A 41 13.70 31.07 -6.90
C SER A 41 12.28 30.91 -6.35
N GLN A 42 11.27 30.67 -7.20
CA GLN A 42 9.87 30.49 -6.85
C GLN A 42 9.51 28.99 -6.68
N GLY A 43 10.38 28.07 -7.10
CA GLY A 43 10.22 26.63 -6.89
C GLY A 43 10.45 25.81 -8.16
N SER A 44 9.90 24.60 -8.20
CA SER A 44 9.99 23.70 -9.35
C SER A 44 8.90 23.97 -10.40
N MET A 45 9.25 23.70 -11.65
CA MET A 45 8.38 23.68 -12.82
C MET A 45 8.52 22.32 -13.48
N GLU A 46 7.51 21.47 -13.32
CA GLU A 46 7.43 20.20 -14.05
C GLU A 46 7.05 20.51 -15.51
N ILE A 47 7.69 19.82 -16.45
CA ILE A 47 7.50 20.00 -17.90
C ILE A 47 7.47 18.61 -18.55
N ASP A 48 6.31 18.24 -19.08
CA ASP A 48 6.13 16.95 -19.75
C ASP A 48 6.89 16.93 -21.07
N THR A 49 6.72 17.98 -21.89
CA THR A 49 7.44 18.15 -23.15
C THR A 49 7.81 19.62 -23.40
N LEU A 50 9.03 19.85 -23.87
CA LEU A 50 9.51 21.16 -24.33
C LEU A 50 9.99 21.03 -25.77
N ILE A 51 9.50 21.87 -26.69
CA ILE A 51 9.85 21.83 -28.11
C ILE A 51 10.52 23.13 -28.51
N ILE A 52 11.73 23.07 -29.05
CA ILE A 52 12.47 24.18 -29.63
C ILE A 52 12.16 24.24 -31.12
N THR A 53 11.46 25.30 -31.54
CA THR A 53 11.03 25.52 -32.93
C THR A 53 11.91 26.55 -33.64
N ALA A 54 11.49 26.98 -34.84
CA ALA A 54 12.18 27.99 -35.64
C ALA A 54 12.10 29.42 -35.08
N ASP A 55 11.25 29.69 -34.08
CA ASP A 55 11.07 31.05 -33.52
C ASP A 55 10.79 31.11 -32.01
N ARG A 56 10.39 29.99 -31.37
CA ARG A 56 10.01 29.94 -29.95
C ARG A 56 10.28 28.58 -29.30
N LEU A 57 10.04 28.52 -27.99
CA LEU A 57 9.94 27.28 -27.22
C LEU A 57 8.47 27.02 -26.90
N LEU A 58 7.98 25.81 -27.17
CA LEU A 58 6.66 25.36 -26.77
C LEU A 58 6.79 24.50 -25.51
N LEU A 59 6.17 24.94 -24.41
CA LEU A 59 6.02 24.19 -23.17
C LEU A 59 4.69 23.45 -23.24
N VAL A 60 4.76 22.14 -23.49
CA VAL A 60 3.60 21.30 -23.78
C VAL A 60 3.31 20.41 -22.57
N GLU A 61 2.12 20.56 -22.02
CA GLU A 61 1.53 19.66 -21.03
C GLU A 61 0.77 18.54 -21.71
N LEU A 62 0.95 17.32 -21.25
CA LEU A 62 0.24 16.16 -21.76
C LEU A 62 -0.77 15.70 -20.69
N LYS A 63 -2.00 15.42 -21.11
CA LYS A 63 -3.07 14.95 -20.22
C LYS A 63 -3.90 13.87 -20.89
N GLU A 64 -3.88 12.67 -20.34
CA GLU A 64 -4.72 11.57 -20.79
C GLU A 64 -6.09 11.62 -20.13
N TRP A 65 -6.92 12.59 -20.53
CA TRP A 65 -8.27 12.73 -20.00
C TRP A 65 -9.30 12.21 -21.01
N ASN A 66 -10.25 11.43 -20.49
CA ASN A 66 -11.35 10.84 -21.24
C ASN A 66 -12.69 11.49 -20.88
N GLY A 67 -13.60 11.55 -21.86
CA GLY A 67 -14.93 12.13 -21.70
C GLY A 67 -14.94 13.65 -21.82
N ASN A 68 -15.80 14.32 -21.06
CA ASN A 68 -16.02 15.75 -21.19
C ASN A 68 -15.18 16.55 -20.18
N ILE A 69 -14.59 17.66 -20.63
CA ILE A 69 -13.88 18.62 -19.78
C ILE A 69 -14.59 19.97 -19.76
N THR A 70 -14.84 20.51 -18.57
CA THR A 70 -15.47 21.82 -18.40
C THR A 70 -14.64 22.70 -17.46
N TYR A 71 -14.89 24.01 -17.49
CA TYR A 71 -14.20 25.00 -16.67
C TYR A 71 -15.16 25.63 -15.66
N GLU A 72 -14.81 25.61 -14.38
CA GLU A 72 -15.54 26.30 -13.32
C GLU A 72 -14.58 26.86 -12.27
N GLY A 73 -14.67 28.17 -11.98
CA GLY A 73 -13.94 28.79 -10.89
C GLY A 73 -12.40 28.64 -10.93
N GLY A 74 -11.79 28.64 -12.12
CA GLY A 74 -10.34 28.44 -12.27
C GLY A 74 -9.89 26.99 -12.28
N LYS A 75 -10.83 26.04 -12.23
CA LYS A 75 -10.57 24.61 -12.20
C LYS A 75 -11.13 23.92 -13.43
N TRP A 76 -10.47 22.85 -13.86
CA TRP A 76 -11.05 21.93 -14.83
C TRP A 76 -11.81 20.82 -14.09
N LEU A 77 -12.95 20.43 -14.66
CA LEU A 77 -13.74 19.30 -14.22
C LEU A 77 -13.74 18.26 -15.33
N GLN A 78 -13.46 17.01 -14.98
CA GLN A 78 -13.56 15.88 -15.91
C GLN A 78 -14.80 15.09 -15.55
N ASN A 79 -15.76 14.98 -16.47
CA ASN A 79 -17.05 14.32 -16.25
C ASN A 79 -17.75 14.80 -14.95
N GLY A 80 -17.65 16.10 -14.65
CA GLY A 80 -18.21 16.72 -13.45
C GLY A 80 -17.39 16.59 -12.17
N LYS A 81 -16.28 15.83 -12.16
CA LYS A 81 -15.38 15.71 -11.01
C LYS A 81 -14.25 16.76 -11.10
N PRO A 82 -14.01 17.59 -10.08
CA PRO A 82 -12.95 18.59 -10.11
C PRO A 82 -11.55 17.94 -10.12
N ARG A 83 -10.68 18.39 -11.03
CA ARG A 83 -9.29 17.90 -11.19
C ARG A 83 -8.22 18.93 -10.76
N GLY A 84 -8.64 20.04 -10.15
CA GLY A 84 -7.74 21.10 -9.67
C GLY A 84 -7.65 22.29 -10.62
N LYS A 85 -6.67 23.17 -10.38
CA LYS A 85 -6.44 24.41 -11.16
C LYS A 85 -6.21 24.04 -12.64
N SER A 86 -6.68 24.89 -13.55
CA SER A 86 -6.51 24.71 -14.99
C SER A 86 -5.05 24.35 -15.36
N PRO A 87 -4.81 23.20 -16.03
CA PRO A 87 -3.48 22.83 -16.51
C PRO A 87 -2.86 23.91 -17.41
N TYR A 88 -3.66 24.54 -18.27
CA TYR A 88 -3.18 25.64 -19.12
C TYR A 88 -2.75 26.85 -18.29
N GLN A 89 -3.50 27.24 -17.26
CA GLN A 89 -3.12 28.37 -16.40
C GLN A 89 -1.81 28.11 -15.65
N ILE A 90 -1.62 26.89 -15.13
CA ILE A 90 -0.36 26.46 -14.48
C ILE A 90 0.79 26.57 -15.48
N LYS A 91 0.60 26.06 -16.70
CA LYS A 91 1.68 25.95 -17.69
C LYS A 91 2.01 27.29 -18.33
N ARG A 92 1.03 28.19 -18.46
CA ARG A 92 1.23 29.59 -18.82
C ARG A 92 2.09 30.32 -17.78
N GLU A 93 1.85 30.09 -16.49
CA GLU A 93 2.68 30.61 -15.41
C GLU A 93 4.12 30.07 -15.48
N HIS A 94 4.28 28.76 -15.71
CA HIS A 94 5.59 28.12 -15.92
C HIS A 94 6.31 28.67 -17.17
N ALA A 95 5.60 28.92 -18.26
CA ALA A 95 6.18 29.48 -19.49
C ALA A 95 6.73 30.89 -19.25
N LEU A 96 6.03 31.74 -18.49
CA LEU A 96 6.52 33.06 -18.11
C LEU A 96 7.77 32.98 -17.23
N ARG A 97 7.75 32.12 -16.20
CA ARG A 97 8.90 31.89 -15.31
C ARG A 97 10.12 31.35 -16.07
N LEU A 98 9.91 30.37 -16.96
CA LEU A 98 10.96 29.81 -17.80
C LEU A 98 11.51 30.86 -18.77
N LYS A 99 10.66 31.69 -19.37
CA LYS A 99 11.08 32.80 -20.23
C LYS A 99 12.01 33.75 -19.49
N ASP A 100 11.63 34.20 -18.30
CA ASP A 100 12.43 35.13 -17.49
C ASP A 100 13.78 34.51 -17.12
N LEU A 101 13.78 33.23 -16.74
CA LEU A 101 14.98 32.46 -16.42
C LEU A 101 15.92 32.32 -17.62
N LEU A 102 15.39 31.96 -18.80
CA LEU A 102 16.18 31.87 -20.03
C LEU A 102 16.67 33.24 -20.49
N GLN A 103 15.91 34.30 -20.26
CA GLN A 103 16.34 35.66 -20.55
C GLN A 103 17.54 36.06 -19.69
N GLU A 104 17.55 35.73 -18.40
CA GLU A 104 18.68 35.98 -17.51
C GLU A 104 19.94 35.22 -17.97
N GLU A 105 19.79 33.94 -18.31
CA GLU A 105 20.92 33.02 -18.53
C GLU A 105 21.47 33.05 -19.97
N LEU A 106 20.60 33.26 -20.97
CA LEU A 106 20.95 33.05 -22.37
C LEU A 106 20.90 34.31 -23.24
N SER A 107 20.19 35.37 -22.84
CA SER A 107 19.94 36.51 -23.74
C SER A 107 21.21 37.21 -24.23
N ARG A 108 22.25 37.30 -23.39
CA ARG A 108 23.55 37.86 -23.79
C ARG A 108 24.28 36.99 -24.81
N LYS A 109 24.17 35.66 -24.67
CA LYS A 109 24.83 34.70 -25.58
C LYS A 109 24.12 34.63 -26.93
N LEU A 110 22.78 34.68 -26.92
CA LEU A 110 21.96 34.65 -28.13
C LEU A 110 21.85 36.03 -28.80
N GLY A 111 22.00 37.10 -28.02
CA GLY A 111 21.78 38.47 -28.48
C GLY A 111 20.31 38.83 -28.71
N TYR A 112 19.38 38.04 -28.16
CA TYR A 112 17.92 38.24 -28.10
C TYR A 112 17.33 37.39 -26.97
N PHE A 113 16.05 37.59 -26.62
CA PHE A 113 15.35 36.78 -25.61
C PHE A 113 14.47 35.72 -26.27
N LEU A 114 14.36 34.54 -25.67
CA LEU A 114 13.52 33.46 -26.19
C LEU A 114 12.05 33.68 -25.81
N HIS A 115 11.15 33.45 -26.77
CA HIS A 115 9.72 33.34 -26.46
C HIS A 115 9.42 31.92 -25.97
N VAL A 116 8.64 31.79 -24.89
CA VAL A 116 8.17 30.52 -24.36
C VAL A 116 6.64 30.58 -24.31
N GLU A 117 5.99 29.59 -24.89
CA GLU A 117 4.54 29.52 -25.07
C GLU A 117 3.99 28.22 -24.50
N ALA A 118 2.88 28.28 -23.75
CA ALA A 118 2.29 27.12 -23.11
C ALA A 118 1.19 26.50 -23.97
N HIS A 119 1.18 25.17 -24.06
CA HIS A 119 0.13 24.38 -24.69
C HIS A 119 -0.29 23.22 -23.79
N VAL A 120 -1.54 22.78 -23.91
CA VAL A 120 -2.02 21.51 -23.34
C VAL A 120 -2.46 20.62 -24.48
N VAL A 121 -2.05 19.35 -24.46
CA VAL A 121 -2.47 18.34 -25.43
C VAL A 121 -3.22 17.23 -24.69
N LEU A 122 -4.47 17.02 -25.10
CA LEU A 122 -5.33 15.96 -24.60
C LEU A 122 -5.01 14.67 -25.36
N CYS A 123 -4.45 13.70 -24.65
CA CYS A 123 -3.99 12.42 -25.19
C CYS A 123 -5.07 11.32 -25.14
N GLY A 124 -6.14 11.53 -24.38
CA GLY A 124 -7.31 10.65 -24.29
C GLY A 124 -8.43 11.04 -25.25
N THR A 125 -9.68 10.75 -24.89
CA THR A 125 -10.88 11.05 -25.71
C THR A 125 -11.47 12.44 -25.51
N ALA A 126 -10.96 13.24 -24.55
CA ALA A 126 -11.46 14.59 -24.29
C ALA A 126 -11.03 15.61 -25.35
N GLY A 127 -11.84 16.66 -25.54
CA GLY A 127 -11.56 17.80 -26.41
C GLY A 127 -11.79 19.17 -25.73
N PRO A 128 -11.31 20.27 -26.33
CA PRO A 128 -11.34 21.62 -25.74
C PRO A 128 -12.68 22.36 -25.91
N GLU A 129 -13.70 21.75 -26.52
CA GLU A 129 -14.93 22.41 -26.96
C GLU A 129 -15.72 23.13 -25.87
N ASN A 130 -15.63 22.68 -24.62
CA ASN A 130 -16.35 23.23 -23.48
C ASN A 130 -15.48 24.11 -22.56
N LEU A 131 -14.28 24.47 -23.03
CA LEU A 131 -13.39 25.41 -22.35
C LEU A 131 -13.60 26.85 -22.86
N PRO A 132 -13.36 27.87 -22.02
CA PRO A 132 -13.44 29.26 -22.46
C PRO A 132 -12.39 29.56 -23.53
N SER A 133 -12.69 30.50 -24.44
CA SER A 133 -11.81 30.87 -25.56
C SER A 133 -10.41 31.35 -25.14
N SER A 134 -10.26 31.84 -23.92
CA SER A 134 -8.97 32.21 -23.32
C SER A 134 -8.05 31.01 -23.06
N GLU A 135 -8.60 29.79 -22.97
CA GLU A 135 -7.85 28.55 -22.77
C GLU A 135 -7.94 27.65 -24.01
N SER A 136 -9.12 27.46 -24.61
CA SER A 136 -9.32 26.50 -25.71
C SER A 136 -8.45 26.76 -26.94
N ARG A 137 -8.00 28.00 -27.17
CA ARG A 137 -7.00 28.32 -28.21
C ARG A 137 -5.66 27.58 -28.03
N TYR A 138 -5.29 27.24 -26.80
CA TYR A 138 -4.01 26.64 -26.44
C TYR A 138 -4.15 25.21 -25.91
N VAL A 139 -5.35 24.65 -26.00
CA VAL A 139 -5.67 23.28 -25.61
C VAL A 139 -6.07 22.52 -26.87
N HIS A 140 -5.35 21.45 -27.17
CA HIS A 140 -5.42 20.76 -28.45
C HIS A 140 -5.75 19.28 -28.23
N THR A 141 -6.45 18.67 -29.18
CA THR A 141 -6.43 17.21 -29.28
C THR A 141 -5.04 16.75 -29.75
N ARG A 142 -4.64 15.51 -29.44
CA ARG A 142 -3.37 14.95 -29.93
C ARG A 142 -3.23 15.08 -31.45
N ASP A 143 -4.26 14.72 -32.20
CA ASP A 143 -4.21 14.71 -33.66
C ASP A 143 -4.09 16.12 -34.24
N GLU A 144 -4.79 17.11 -33.67
CA GLU A 144 -4.67 18.51 -34.07
C GLU A 144 -3.25 19.04 -33.83
N PHE A 145 -2.70 18.81 -32.62
CA PHE A 145 -1.37 19.29 -32.26
C PHE A 145 -0.27 18.66 -33.12
N LEU A 146 -0.39 17.38 -33.50
CA LEU A 146 0.59 16.73 -34.36
C LEU A 146 0.69 17.39 -35.75
N THR A 147 -0.34 18.13 -36.19
CA THR A 147 -0.29 18.87 -37.45
C THR A 147 0.51 20.19 -37.37
N ILE A 148 0.99 20.59 -36.18
CA ILE A 148 1.69 21.87 -35.94
C ILE A 148 2.96 22.04 -36.79
N GLY A 149 3.57 20.95 -37.26
CA GLY A 149 4.72 20.99 -38.16
C GLY A 149 4.41 21.59 -39.53
N ASN A 150 3.14 21.66 -39.94
CA ASN A 150 2.73 22.31 -41.19
C ASN A 150 2.69 23.84 -41.00
N PRO A 151 3.36 24.65 -41.85
CA PRO A 151 3.41 26.11 -41.68
C PRO A 151 2.03 26.79 -41.55
N LYS A 152 1.02 26.34 -42.30
CA LYS A 152 -0.33 26.91 -42.23
C LYS A 152 -1.04 26.61 -40.92
N ASN A 153 -0.71 25.48 -40.29
CA ASN A 153 -1.28 25.08 -39.00
C ASN A 153 -0.46 25.69 -37.87
N TYR A 154 0.86 25.79 -38.02
CA TYR A 154 1.73 26.48 -37.08
C TYR A 154 1.20 27.87 -36.73
N GLU A 155 0.96 28.72 -37.74
CA GLU A 155 0.43 30.08 -37.57
C GLU A 155 -0.95 30.14 -36.89
N LYS A 156 -1.77 29.08 -37.04
CA LYS A 156 -3.10 29.01 -36.42
C LYS A 156 -3.03 28.58 -34.96
N LEU A 157 -2.14 27.63 -34.65
CA LEU A 157 -2.07 26.96 -33.35
C LEU A 157 -1.27 27.77 -32.34
N VAL A 158 -0.26 28.53 -32.78
CA VAL A 158 0.58 29.35 -31.90
C VAL A 158 0.05 30.78 -31.77
N GLN A 159 0.53 31.47 -30.74
CA GLN A 159 0.27 32.89 -30.54
C GLN A 159 0.87 33.69 -31.70
N ASP A 160 0.10 34.64 -32.22
CA ASP A 160 0.64 35.63 -33.14
C ASP A 160 1.63 36.54 -32.39
N THR A 161 2.88 36.53 -32.83
CA THR A 161 3.98 37.24 -32.20
C THR A 161 4.76 37.99 -33.25
N ASN A 162 5.15 39.23 -32.96
CA ASN A 162 6.07 39.98 -33.80
C ASN A 162 7.53 39.54 -33.60
N PHE A 163 7.81 38.24 -33.50
CA PHE A 163 9.16 37.71 -33.21
C PHE A 163 9.97 37.40 -34.49
N SER A 164 9.28 37.22 -35.61
CA SER A 164 9.87 36.91 -36.91
C SER A 164 10.92 37.93 -37.36
N HIS A 165 10.70 39.22 -37.08
CA HIS A 165 11.61 40.32 -37.47
C HIS A 165 13.03 40.16 -36.87
N LEU A 166 13.18 39.48 -35.72
CA LEU A 166 14.49 39.27 -35.10
C LEU A 166 15.39 38.41 -35.99
N PHE A 167 14.80 37.42 -36.67
CA PHE A 167 15.52 36.44 -37.48
C PHE A 167 15.74 36.94 -38.92
N GLU A 168 14.90 37.84 -39.41
CA GLU A 168 15.12 38.57 -40.67
C GLU A 168 16.36 39.47 -40.58
N GLY A 169 16.67 39.99 -39.38
CA GLY A 169 17.87 40.78 -39.08
C GLY A 169 19.17 39.98 -38.91
N GLY A 170 19.19 38.70 -39.27
CA GLY A 170 20.39 37.85 -39.22
C GLY A 170 20.69 37.21 -37.87
N LYS A 171 19.81 37.33 -36.86
CA LYS A 171 19.96 36.56 -35.61
C LYS A 171 19.69 35.08 -35.86
N PRO A 172 20.46 34.16 -35.25
CA PRO A 172 20.24 32.73 -35.42
C PRO A 172 18.90 32.31 -34.81
N ARG A 173 18.14 31.51 -35.56
CA ARG A 173 16.88 30.91 -35.08
C ARG A 173 17.15 29.95 -33.92
N PRO A 174 16.22 29.77 -32.96
CA PRO A 174 16.45 28.92 -31.78
C PRO A 174 16.90 27.49 -32.12
N ASN A 175 16.36 26.92 -33.20
CA ASN A 175 16.68 25.58 -33.67
C ASN A 175 17.86 25.49 -34.65
N SER A 176 18.57 26.59 -34.90
CA SER A 176 19.75 26.60 -35.79
C SER A 176 20.97 25.96 -35.12
N ASP A 177 21.94 25.52 -35.93
CA ASP A 177 23.19 24.93 -35.44
C ASP A 177 24.02 25.88 -34.55
N GLU A 178 23.80 27.19 -34.64
CA GLU A 178 24.46 28.21 -33.81
C GLU A 178 23.77 28.39 -32.45
N ALA A 179 22.44 28.56 -32.43
CA ALA A 179 21.71 28.85 -31.19
C ALA A 179 21.39 27.58 -30.38
N LEU A 180 21.11 26.46 -31.03
CA LEU A 180 20.64 25.25 -30.37
C LEU A 180 21.63 24.75 -29.30
N PRO A 181 22.97 24.66 -29.55
CA PRO A 181 23.92 24.26 -28.51
C PRO A 181 23.92 25.18 -27.27
N ILE A 182 23.70 26.49 -27.48
CA ILE A 182 23.60 27.47 -26.38
C ILE A 182 22.36 27.19 -25.52
N ILE A 183 21.22 26.92 -26.16
CA ILE A 183 19.98 26.58 -25.46
C ILE A 183 20.12 25.24 -24.74
N LYS A 184 20.68 24.23 -25.41
CA LYS A 184 20.94 22.90 -24.82
C LYS A 184 21.80 22.98 -23.56
N SER A 185 22.80 23.86 -23.53
CA SER A 185 23.67 24.04 -22.36
C SER A 185 22.93 24.44 -21.08
N PHE A 186 21.78 25.11 -21.20
CA PHE A 186 20.92 25.42 -20.04
C PHE A 186 20.18 24.18 -19.56
N PHE A 187 19.58 23.41 -20.47
CA PHE A 187 18.80 22.21 -20.14
C PHE A 187 19.65 21.01 -19.72
N GLU A 188 20.94 21.03 -20.05
CA GLU A 188 21.96 20.10 -19.55
C GLU A 188 22.62 20.63 -18.25
N GLY A 189 22.19 21.78 -17.75
CA GLY A 189 22.72 22.45 -16.57
C GLY A 189 22.06 22.06 -15.25
N PRO A 190 22.58 22.58 -14.11
CA PRO A 190 22.18 22.15 -12.77
C PRO A 190 20.78 22.59 -12.32
N LYS A 191 20.14 23.51 -13.05
CA LYS A 191 18.76 23.97 -12.81
C LYS A 191 17.72 23.00 -13.37
N VAL A 192 18.15 21.94 -14.06
CA VAL A 192 17.29 20.96 -14.69
C VAL A 192 17.52 19.57 -14.09
N ARG A 193 16.44 18.89 -13.75
CA ARG A 193 16.44 17.54 -13.18
C ARG A 193 15.45 16.64 -13.93
N PRO A 194 15.63 15.30 -13.86
CA PRO A 194 14.62 14.35 -14.30
C PRO A 194 13.28 14.58 -13.59
N LEU A 195 12.17 14.43 -14.31
CA LEU A 195 10.84 14.33 -13.71
C LEU A 195 10.76 13.04 -12.88
N PRO A 196 10.54 13.12 -11.55
CA PRO A 196 10.47 11.95 -10.71
C PRO A 196 9.14 11.21 -10.92
N LEU A 197 9.19 9.89 -10.86
CA LEU A 197 7.99 9.07 -10.72
C LEU A 197 7.37 9.33 -9.34
N LYS A 198 6.09 9.71 -9.32
CA LYS A 198 5.38 10.02 -8.08
C LYS A 198 3.93 9.56 -8.15
N GLU A 199 3.40 9.17 -7.00
CA GLU A 199 2.00 8.79 -6.82
C GLU A 199 1.56 9.13 -5.40
N SER A 200 0.39 9.77 -5.25
CA SER A 200 -0.21 10.08 -3.93
C SER A 200 0.75 10.69 -2.88
N GLY A 201 1.66 11.57 -3.31
CA GLY A 201 2.64 12.23 -2.44
C GLY A 201 3.95 11.45 -2.20
N TYR A 202 4.05 10.22 -2.70
CA TYR A 202 5.27 9.42 -2.67
C TYR A 202 6.13 9.67 -3.90
N LEU A 203 7.43 9.83 -3.70
CA LEU A 203 8.46 9.94 -4.72
C LEU A 203 9.20 8.61 -4.83
N ALA A 204 9.17 8.00 -6.00
CA ALA A 204 9.90 6.78 -6.28
C ALA A 204 11.39 7.05 -6.48
N ASN A 205 12.22 6.06 -6.14
CA ASN A 205 13.64 6.06 -6.47
C ASN A 205 13.85 6.01 -7.99
N ASP A 206 14.98 6.55 -8.46
CA ASP A 206 15.30 6.65 -9.90
C ASP A 206 15.38 5.29 -10.61
N LYS A 207 15.76 4.22 -9.88
CA LYS A 207 15.91 2.87 -10.43
C LYS A 207 14.80 1.96 -9.90
N PRO A 208 14.25 1.08 -10.75
CA PRO A 208 13.32 0.07 -10.29
C PRO A 208 14.00 -0.83 -9.25
N PHE A 209 13.27 -1.11 -8.18
CA PHE A 209 13.61 -2.10 -7.19
C PHE A 209 13.34 -3.53 -7.68
N PHE A 210 12.38 -3.67 -8.60
CA PHE A 210 12.13 -4.90 -9.34
C PHE A 210 11.59 -4.58 -10.75
N SER A 211 11.99 -5.36 -11.73
CA SER A 211 11.47 -5.31 -13.10
C SER A 211 10.97 -6.69 -13.46
N HIS A 212 9.68 -6.80 -13.79
CA HIS A 212 9.06 -8.07 -14.12
C HIS A 212 9.75 -8.73 -15.33
N PRO A 213 9.96 -10.06 -15.37
CA PRO A 213 10.67 -10.73 -16.46
C PRO A 213 10.05 -10.48 -17.86
N HIS A 214 8.72 -10.48 -17.92
CA HIS A 214 7.96 -10.15 -19.13
C HIS A 214 7.72 -8.64 -19.32
N MET A 215 8.38 -7.79 -18.52
CA MET A 215 8.25 -6.33 -18.54
C MET A 215 6.84 -5.79 -18.28
N VAL A 216 5.92 -6.59 -17.72
CA VAL A 216 4.51 -6.21 -17.50
C VAL A 216 4.31 -5.23 -16.35
N TYR A 217 5.28 -5.07 -15.45
CA TYR A 217 5.34 -3.97 -14.50
C TYR A 217 6.78 -3.73 -14.01
N ASN A 218 6.99 -2.58 -13.39
CA ASN A 218 8.16 -2.29 -12.57
C ASN A 218 7.71 -1.89 -11.16
N GLU A 219 8.51 -2.22 -10.15
CA GLU A 219 8.30 -1.76 -8.78
C GLU A 219 9.43 -0.86 -8.33
N PHE A 220 9.10 0.14 -7.54
CA PHE A 220 10.03 1.14 -7.02
C PHE A 220 9.84 1.28 -5.51
N ARG A 221 10.94 1.35 -4.77
CA ARG A 221 10.90 1.91 -3.43
C ARG A 221 10.57 3.40 -3.54
N ALA A 222 9.64 3.85 -2.73
CA ALA A 222 9.20 5.24 -2.69
C ALA A 222 9.21 5.77 -1.26
N THR A 223 9.33 7.10 -1.13
CA THR A 223 9.23 7.80 0.16
C THR A 223 8.26 8.96 0.07
N HIS A 224 7.50 9.22 1.13
CA HIS A 224 6.58 10.35 1.14
C HIS A 224 7.37 11.67 1.12
N LYS A 225 6.95 12.62 0.28
CA LYS A 225 7.64 13.91 0.08
C LYS A 225 7.80 14.73 1.37
N ASP A 226 6.85 14.61 2.30
CA ASP A 226 6.84 15.38 3.54
C ASP A 226 7.48 14.61 4.72
N ASN A 227 7.63 13.27 4.60
CA ASN A 227 8.24 12.45 5.63
C ASN A 227 8.95 11.24 5.01
N SER A 228 10.28 11.31 4.94
CA SER A 228 11.12 10.25 4.37
C SER A 228 11.06 8.93 5.15
N GLN A 229 10.50 8.93 6.37
CA GLN A 229 10.28 7.72 7.15
C GLN A 229 9.08 6.90 6.68
N HIS A 230 8.17 7.51 5.92
CA HIS A 230 7.04 6.82 5.31
C HIS A 230 7.50 6.23 3.99
N ARG A 231 7.71 4.91 4.00
CA ARG A 231 8.20 4.16 2.83
C ARG A 231 7.03 3.48 2.14
N GLY A 232 7.14 3.33 0.83
CA GLY A 232 6.15 2.62 0.03
C GLY A 232 6.77 1.80 -1.09
N LEU A 233 5.98 0.86 -1.60
CA LEU A 233 6.24 0.11 -2.82
C LEU A 233 5.31 0.66 -3.90
N LEU A 234 5.86 1.31 -4.91
CA LEU A 234 5.11 1.81 -6.05
C LEU A 234 5.27 0.82 -7.21
N ARG A 235 4.19 0.16 -7.61
CA ARG A 235 4.13 -0.70 -8.80
C ARG A 235 3.53 0.08 -9.97
N GLN A 236 4.19 0.06 -11.11
CA GLN A 236 3.76 0.71 -12.35
C GLN A 236 3.57 -0.35 -13.43
N TRP A 237 2.33 -0.52 -13.89
CA TRP A 237 1.97 -1.50 -14.91
C TRP A 237 2.44 -1.11 -16.32
N ASN A 238 2.57 -2.11 -17.17
CA ASN A 238 2.96 -2.03 -18.58
C ASN A 238 2.07 -2.97 -19.41
N PHE A 239 0.85 -2.55 -19.68
CA PHE A 239 -0.06 -3.39 -20.43
C PHE A 239 0.31 -3.58 -21.90
N ASP A 240 1.14 -2.70 -22.47
CA ASP A 240 1.66 -2.88 -23.82
C ASP A 240 2.53 -4.16 -23.94
N ALA A 241 3.17 -4.58 -22.84
CA ALA A 241 3.95 -5.81 -22.79
C ALA A 241 3.09 -7.08 -22.94
N LEU A 242 1.78 -6.99 -22.73
CA LEU A 242 0.85 -8.11 -22.97
C LEU A 242 0.56 -8.34 -24.47
N GLY A 243 0.96 -7.40 -25.34
CA GLY A 243 0.77 -7.48 -26.78
C GLY A 243 -0.62 -7.06 -27.27
N VAL A 244 -0.74 -6.85 -28.58
CA VAL A 244 -1.94 -6.27 -29.23
C VAL A 244 -3.20 -7.13 -29.01
N ALA A 245 -3.06 -8.45 -28.93
CA ALA A 245 -4.18 -9.36 -28.67
C ALA A 245 -4.83 -9.14 -27.29
N ASN A 246 -4.09 -8.54 -26.35
CA ASN A 246 -4.49 -8.31 -24.96
C ASN A 246 -4.66 -6.81 -24.65
N ALA A 247 -4.76 -5.96 -25.67
CA ALA A 247 -4.89 -4.51 -25.54
C ALA A 247 -6.36 -4.07 -25.31
N MET A 248 -7.06 -4.74 -24.40
CA MET A 248 -8.45 -4.42 -24.04
C MET A 248 -8.50 -3.80 -22.63
N GLN A 249 -9.13 -2.64 -22.51
CA GLN A 249 -9.30 -1.94 -21.23
C GLN A 249 -9.91 -2.84 -20.15
N THR A 250 -10.90 -3.67 -20.49
CA THR A 250 -11.55 -4.59 -19.55
C THR A 250 -10.57 -5.62 -18.97
N LEU A 251 -9.60 -6.06 -19.78
CA LEU A 251 -8.57 -7.00 -19.35
C LEU A 251 -7.55 -6.31 -18.44
N TRP A 252 -7.15 -5.08 -18.77
CA TRP A 252 -6.24 -4.29 -17.92
C TRP A 252 -6.84 -4.03 -16.55
N THR A 253 -8.14 -3.69 -16.52
CA THR A 253 -8.91 -3.53 -15.28
C THR A 253 -8.99 -4.84 -14.51
N GLU A 254 -9.17 -5.97 -15.19
CA GLU A 254 -9.19 -7.29 -14.55
C GLU A 254 -7.87 -7.62 -13.85
N ILE A 255 -6.74 -7.26 -14.46
CA ILE A 255 -5.39 -7.51 -13.94
C ILE A 255 -5.04 -6.53 -12.80
N ALA A 256 -5.09 -5.21 -13.05
CA ALA A 256 -4.67 -4.22 -12.05
C ALA A 256 -5.58 -4.15 -10.82
N LEU A 257 -6.87 -4.46 -10.94
CA LEU A 257 -7.76 -4.50 -9.77
C LEU A 257 -7.78 -5.87 -9.09
N ARG A 258 -7.03 -6.87 -9.58
CA ARG A 258 -7.05 -8.23 -9.03
C ARG A 258 -6.64 -8.25 -7.56
N GLU A 259 -5.54 -7.57 -7.22
CA GLU A 259 -5.06 -7.47 -5.84
C GLU A 259 -6.03 -6.69 -4.93
N THR A 260 -6.64 -5.62 -5.45
CA THR A 260 -7.69 -4.88 -4.72
C THR A 260 -8.91 -5.77 -4.42
N ARG A 261 -9.32 -6.62 -5.38
CA ARG A 261 -10.44 -7.55 -5.21
C ARG A 261 -10.13 -8.67 -4.23
N VAL A 262 -8.93 -9.26 -4.33
CA VAL A 262 -8.42 -10.20 -3.32
C VAL A 262 -8.51 -9.54 -1.95
N GLY A 263 -7.93 -8.35 -1.78
CA GLY A 263 -7.96 -7.59 -0.53
C GLY A 263 -9.39 -7.41 0.03
N ARG A 264 -10.38 -7.12 -0.80
CA ARG A 264 -11.79 -7.05 -0.39
C ARG A 264 -12.34 -8.41 0.07
N LEU A 265 -12.07 -9.47 -0.67
CA LEU A 265 -12.55 -10.82 -0.33
C LEU A 265 -11.98 -11.29 1.01
N VAL A 266 -10.68 -11.11 1.25
CA VAL A 266 -10.08 -11.51 2.53
C VAL A 266 -10.56 -10.67 3.70
N ARG A 267 -10.83 -9.36 3.52
CA ARG A 267 -11.42 -8.54 4.59
C ARG A 267 -12.79 -9.06 5.06
N HIS A 268 -13.59 -9.63 4.16
CA HIS A 268 -14.89 -10.18 4.49
C HIS A 268 -14.83 -11.65 4.94
N GLY A 269 -13.84 -12.40 4.46
CA GLY A 269 -13.71 -13.84 4.69
C GLY A 269 -12.81 -14.25 5.86
N SER A 270 -11.90 -13.38 6.30
CA SER A 270 -11.02 -13.67 7.44
C SER A 270 -10.65 -12.41 8.23
N ALA A 271 -10.72 -12.54 9.56
CA ALA A 271 -10.26 -11.52 10.49
C ALA A 271 -8.73 -11.39 10.54
N THR A 272 -7.98 -12.44 10.16
CA THR A 272 -6.51 -12.49 10.30
C THR A 272 -5.76 -12.30 8.99
N MET A 273 -6.35 -12.59 7.84
CA MET A 273 -5.64 -12.55 6.56
C MET A 273 -5.21 -11.14 6.15
N GLN A 274 -5.86 -10.11 6.69
CA GLN A 274 -5.50 -8.72 6.47
C GLN A 274 -4.07 -8.42 6.97
N ASP A 275 -3.64 -9.07 8.05
CA ASP A 275 -2.30 -8.90 8.63
C ASP A 275 -1.19 -9.52 7.74
N TYR A 276 -1.58 -10.41 6.82
CA TYR A 276 -0.67 -11.06 5.87
C TYR A 276 -0.65 -10.39 4.49
N MET A 277 -1.20 -9.20 4.32
CA MET A 277 -1.17 -8.47 3.04
C MET A 277 -0.54 -7.09 3.17
N LEU A 278 0.15 -6.65 2.11
CA LEU A 278 0.57 -5.25 2.04
C LEU A 278 -0.66 -4.34 1.97
N ARG A 279 -0.66 -3.28 2.79
CA ARG A 279 -1.73 -2.29 2.80
C ARG A 279 -1.56 -1.32 1.63
N ALA A 280 -2.58 -1.23 0.77
CA ALA A 280 -2.63 -0.20 -0.25
C ALA A 280 -2.83 1.20 0.39
N VAL A 281 -2.04 2.18 -0.03
CA VAL A 281 -2.17 3.58 0.42
C VAL A 281 -3.47 4.20 -0.11
N ARG A 282 -3.91 3.76 -1.29
CA ARG A 282 -5.19 4.14 -1.91
C ARG A 282 -5.76 2.95 -2.66
N GLU A 283 -7.06 2.71 -2.54
CA GLU A 283 -7.74 1.76 -3.43
C GLU A 283 -7.91 2.33 -4.84
N LEU A 284 -7.67 1.50 -5.85
CA LEU A 284 -7.94 1.84 -7.25
C LEU A 284 -9.39 1.53 -7.61
N SER A 285 -9.95 2.34 -8.50
CA SER A 285 -11.24 2.12 -9.16
C SER A 285 -11.04 1.82 -10.65
N GLU A 286 -12.08 1.34 -11.32
CA GLU A 286 -12.02 1.09 -12.77
C GLU A 286 -11.68 2.35 -13.59
N GLU A 287 -12.07 3.53 -13.10
CA GLU A 287 -11.76 4.83 -13.72
C GLU A 287 -10.27 5.20 -13.61
N ASP A 288 -9.55 4.62 -12.64
CA ASP A 288 -8.13 4.88 -12.43
C ASP A 288 -7.24 3.99 -13.32
N ILE A 289 -7.80 2.95 -13.94
CA ILE A 289 -7.04 2.04 -14.77
C ILE A 289 -6.84 2.65 -16.14
N THR A 290 -5.59 2.94 -16.45
CA THR A 290 -5.12 3.42 -17.76
C THR A 290 -3.96 2.52 -18.22
N ASP A 291 -3.34 2.85 -19.36
CA ASP A 291 -2.15 2.11 -19.82
C ASP A 291 -0.95 2.23 -18.87
N ASP A 292 -0.98 3.17 -17.92
CA ASP A 292 0.02 3.43 -16.87
C ASP A 292 -0.58 3.31 -15.46
N ALA A 293 -1.46 2.34 -15.22
CA ALA A 293 -2.00 2.08 -13.89
C ALA A 293 -0.88 1.91 -12.85
N ARG A 294 -1.03 2.57 -11.69
CA ARG A 294 -0.04 2.57 -10.60
C ARG A 294 -0.70 2.12 -9.30
N GLU A 295 -0.07 1.18 -8.62
CA GLU A 295 -0.45 0.73 -7.29
C GLU A 295 0.59 1.19 -6.28
N LEU A 296 0.15 1.63 -5.11
CA LEU A 296 1.03 2.10 -4.06
C LEU A 296 0.69 1.40 -2.75
N TYR A 297 1.68 0.71 -2.20
CA TYR A 297 1.58 -0.01 -0.93
C TYR A 297 2.48 0.59 0.12
N GLU A 298 2.08 0.47 1.38
CA GLU A 298 2.89 0.88 2.52
C GLU A 298 3.95 -0.17 2.86
N LEU A 299 5.16 0.30 3.16
CA LEU A 299 6.25 -0.55 3.64
C LEU A 299 6.66 -0.14 5.05
N ARG A 300 6.23 -0.91 6.06
CA ARG A 300 6.61 -0.70 7.45
C ARG A 300 8.11 -0.86 7.65
N ARG A 301 8.66 -0.27 8.72
CA ARG A 301 10.10 -0.37 9.03
C ARG A 301 10.57 -1.80 9.28
N SER A 302 9.72 -2.61 9.89
CA SER A 302 9.99 -4.03 10.19
C SER A 302 9.94 -4.94 8.96
N PHE A 303 9.46 -4.45 7.82
CA PHE A 303 9.31 -5.25 6.60
C PHE A 303 10.61 -5.26 5.81
N SER A 304 11.07 -6.46 5.47
CA SER A 304 12.20 -6.71 4.58
C SER A 304 11.77 -7.70 3.49
N ARG A 305 12.19 -7.48 2.24
CA ARG A 305 11.78 -8.36 1.13
C ARG A 305 12.45 -9.72 1.30
N LEU A 306 11.72 -10.80 1.01
CA LEU A 306 12.16 -12.14 1.38
C LEU A 306 13.43 -12.56 0.62
N ASP A 307 13.61 -12.13 -0.63
CA ASP A 307 14.85 -12.35 -1.38
C ASP A 307 16.07 -11.72 -0.70
N GLU A 308 15.98 -10.45 -0.28
CA GLU A 308 17.05 -9.73 0.42
C GLU A 308 17.44 -10.44 1.72
N ILE A 309 16.45 -10.98 2.44
CA ILE A 309 16.67 -11.74 3.68
C ILE A 309 17.31 -13.09 3.40
N LEU A 310 16.82 -13.82 2.40
CA LEU A 310 17.37 -15.11 2.00
C LEU A 310 18.83 -14.98 1.55
N ASP A 311 19.18 -13.87 0.89
CA ASP A 311 20.52 -13.64 0.37
C ASP A 311 21.50 -13.12 1.44
N SER A 312 21.01 -12.50 2.51
CA SER A 312 21.87 -11.83 3.52
C SER A 312 21.91 -12.52 4.89
N GLU A 313 20.83 -13.18 5.32
CA GLU A 313 20.69 -13.71 6.68
C GLU A 313 20.60 -15.25 6.74
N ALA A 314 20.22 -15.92 5.64
CA ALA A 314 19.83 -17.33 5.67
C ALA A 314 20.92 -18.28 6.17
N ASP A 315 22.20 -17.97 5.92
CA ASP A 315 23.33 -18.78 6.38
C ASP A 315 23.43 -18.84 7.92
N GLY A 316 22.99 -17.78 8.60
CA GLY A 316 23.08 -17.65 10.05
C GLY A 316 21.95 -18.33 10.83
N TRP A 317 20.91 -18.83 10.15
CA TRP A 317 19.74 -19.38 10.82
C TRP A 317 19.98 -20.76 11.41
N SER A 318 19.52 -20.91 12.66
CA SER A 318 19.48 -22.21 13.33
C SER A 318 18.45 -23.14 12.67
N LYS A 319 18.52 -24.43 13.01
CA LYS A 319 17.54 -25.42 12.55
C LYS A 319 16.10 -25.02 12.92
N SER A 320 15.87 -24.49 14.12
CA SER A 320 14.54 -24.03 14.56
C SER A 320 14.09 -22.80 13.78
N ASP A 321 14.97 -21.81 13.59
CA ASP A 321 14.64 -20.59 12.84
C ASP A 321 14.18 -20.92 11.41
N ARG A 322 14.85 -21.89 10.77
CA ARG A 322 14.47 -22.36 9.42
C ARG A 322 13.08 -22.99 9.42
N ILE A 323 12.77 -23.83 10.42
CA ILE A 323 11.45 -24.46 10.56
C ILE A 323 10.38 -23.37 10.75
N ASP A 324 10.62 -22.41 11.63
CA ASP A 324 9.64 -21.36 11.94
C ASP A 324 9.42 -20.41 10.76
N ARG A 325 10.46 -20.13 9.97
CA ARG A 325 10.33 -19.37 8.72
C ARG A 325 9.56 -20.12 7.64
N VAL A 326 9.73 -21.45 7.51
CA VAL A 326 8.88 -22.24 6.62
C VAL A 326 7.42 -22.23 7.10
N ARG A 327 7.16 -22.33 8.40
CA ARG A 327 5.79 -22.18 8.94
C ARG A 327 5.20 -20.80 8.62
N ALA A 328 5.98 -19.74 8.85
CA ALA A 328 5.59 -18.36 8.53
C ALA A 328 5.33 -18.16 7.04
N LEU A 329 6.08 -18.85 6.16
CA LEU A 329 5.85 -18.88 4.72
C LEU A 329 4.53 -19.56 4.37
N LEU A 330 4.24 -20.74 4.93
CA LEU A 330 3.07 -21.54 4.52
C LEU A 330 1.74 -21.04 5.11
N ALA A 331 1.77 -20.41 6.29
CA ALA A 331 0.59 -19.94 7.00
C ALA A 331 -0.35 -19.02 6.17
N PRO A 332 0.11 -17.93 5.53
CA PRO A 332 -0.78 -17.06 4.76
C PRO A 332 -1.45 -17.79 3.57
N PHE A 333 -0.75 -18.74 2.94
CA PHE A 333 -1.31 -19.48 1.80
C PHE A 333 -2.28 -20.56 2.23
N SER A 334 -2.09 -21.16 3.41
CA SER A 334 -3.09 -22.02 4.03
C SER A 334 -4.41 -21.27 4.21
N GLU A 335 -4.34 -20.01 4.62
CA GLU A 335 -5.51 -19.15 4.82
C GLU A 335 -6.13 -18.71 3.48
N LEU A 336 -5.33 -18.27 2.51
CA LEU A 336 -5.80 -17.93 1.15
C LEU A 336 -6.54 -19.12 0.49
N HIS A 337 -5.97 -20.33 0.55
CA HIS A 337 -6.59 -21.52 -0.06
C HIS A 337 -7.90 -21.90 0.65
N SER A 338 -8.04 -21.59 1.95
CA SER A 338 -9.29 -21.82 2.68
C SER A 338 -10.42 -20.88 2.23
N LEU A 339 -10.07 -19.74 1.66
CA LEU A 339 -10.99 -18.71 1.15
C LEU A 339 -11.27 -18.84 -0.35
N GLY A 340 -10.80 -19.90 -1.01
CA GLY A 340 -11.02 -20.07 -2.44
C GLY A 340 -10.04 -19.30 -3.32
N ILE A 341 -8.87 -18.90 -2.79
CA ILE A 341 -7.92 -18.00 -3.45
C ILE A 341 -6.59 -18.73 -3.67
N GLY A 342 -6.17 -18.85 -4.93
CA GLY A 342 -4.81 -19.26 -5.31
C GLY A 342 -4.00 -18.03 -5.70
N HIS A 343 -2.80 -17.88 -5.17
CA HIS A 343 -1.93 -16.74 -5.47
C HIS A 343 -1.37 -16.82 -6.90
N CYS A 344 -0.92 -18.00 -7.31
CA CYS A 344 -0.39 -18.32 -8.62
C CYS A 344 0.82 -17.51 -9.08
N ASP A 345 1.50 -16.78 -8.18
CA ASP A 345 2.71 -15.99 -8.46
C ASP A 345 3.59 -15.84 -7.21
N ILE A 346 3.88 -16.98 -6.58
CA ILE A 346 4.63 -17.02 -5.31
C ILE A 346 6.12 -17.02 -5.63
N ASP A 347 6.74 -15.86 -5.50
CA ASP A 347 8.19 -15.66 -5.64
C ASP A 347 8.70 -14.76 -4.50
N PRO A 348 9.95 -14.92 -4.02
CA PRO A 348 10.47 -14.11 -2.91
C PRO A 348 10.37 -12.58 -3.08
N HIS A 349 10.30 -12.03 -4.30
CA HIS A 349 10.11 -10.58 -4.46
C HIS A 349 8.67 -10.12 -4.12
N ASN A 350 7.67 -11.01 -4.20
CA ASN A 350 6.28 -10.77 -3.83
C ASN A 350 6.02 -10.98 -2.32
N LEU A 351 7.04 -11.39 -1.55
CA LEU A 351 6.92 -11.75 -0.15
C LEU A 351 7.79 -10.84 0.72
N TRP A 352 7.23 -10.43 1.86
CA TRP A 352 7.86 -9.55 2.83
C TRP A 352 7.86 -10.22 4.19
N TYR A 353 9.02 -10.31 4.84
CA TYR A 353 9.08 -10.78 6.22
C TYR A 353 8.84 -9.60 7.17
N ALA A 354 7.79 -9.70 7.99
CA ALA A 354 7.51 -8.76 9.06
C ALA A 354 8.26 -9.21 10.32
N GLY A 355 9.43 -8.62 10.58
CA GLY A 355 10.33 -9.09 11.64
C GLY A 355 9.77 -8.97 13.06
N ASP A 356 8.88 -8.00 13.29
CA ASP A 356 8.15 -7.79 14.55
C ASP A 356 7.07 -8.85 14.79
N GLN A 357 6.46 -9.35 13.72
CA GLN A 357 5.40 -10.37 13.77
C GLN A 357 5.92 -11.79 13.57
N LYS A 358 7.17 -11.94 13.09
CA LYS A 358 7.74 -13.18 12.58
C LYS A 358 6.84 -13.86 11.53
N SER A 359 6.18 -13.09 10.68
CA SER A 359 5.23 -13.55 9.66
C SER A 359 5.67 -13.18 8.23
N ILE A 360 5.04 -13.80 7.23
CA ILE A 360 5.16 -13.39 5.82
C ILE A 360 3.94 -12.60 5.40
N VAL A 361 4.18 -11.43 4.83
CA VAL A 361 3.20 -10.53 4.22
C VAL A 361 3.33 -10.63 2.70
N VAL A 362 2.19 -10.70 2.02
CA VAL A 362 2.07 -11.10 0.62
C VAL A 362 1.54 -9.93 -0.24
N THR A 363 2.04 -9.82 -1.47
CA THR A 363 1.58 -8.92 -2.54
C THR A 363 1.73 -9.62 -3.91
N GLY A 364 1.30 -8.99 -5.00
CA GLY A 364 1.55 -9.52 -6.35
C GLY A 364 0.44 -10.43 -6.85
N PHE A 365 -0.82 -10.07 -6.56
CA PHE A 365 -1.98 -10.91 -6.89
C PHE A 365 -2.46 -10.75 -8.35
N GLY A 366 -1.65 -10.18 -9.24
CA GLY A 366 -2.01 -9.94 -10.65
C GLY A 366 -2.39 -11.22 -11.41
N ALA A 367 -1.81 -12.36 -11.03
CA ALA A 367 -2.10 -13.68 -11.61
C ALA A 367 -3.06 -14.54 -10.76
N ALA A 368 -3.59 -14.01 -9.65
CA ALA A 368 -4.31 -14.80 -8.67
C ALA A 368 -5.60 -15.44 -9.23
N SER A 369 -5.83 -16.70 -8.88
CA SER A 369 -7.07 -17.42 -9.14
C SER A 369 -8.08 -17.17 -8.02
N LEU A 370 -9.32 -16.91 -8.40
CA LEU A 370 -10.44 -16.70 -7.49
C LEU A 370 -11.52 -17.73 -7.85
N GLU A 371 -11.99 -18.50 -6.88
CA GLU A 371 -13.02 -19.51 -7.10
C GLU A 371 -14.26 -18.91 -7.80
N GLY A 372 -14.64 -19.49 -8.94
CA GLY A 372 -15.72 -18.97 -9.80
C GLY A 372 -15.32 -17.88 -10.81
N HIS A 373 -14.07 -17.41 -10.81
CA HIS A 373 -13.58 -16.32 -11.65
C HIS A 373 -12.18 -16.58 -12.25
N ASN A 374 -12.11 -17.38 -13.33
CA ASN A 374 -10.86 -17.83 -13.98
C ASN A 374 -10.52 -17.09 -15.30
N SER A 375 -10.87 -15.80 -15.41
CA SER A 375 -10.70 -15.02 -16.65
C SER A 375 -9.25 -14.82 -17.12
N LEU A 376 -8.25 -15.08 -16.27
CA LEU A 376 -6.83 -14.80 -16.53
C LEU A 376 -5.94 -16.04 -16.71
N GLU A 377 -6.52 -17.26 -16.70
CA GLU A 377 -5.74 -18.51 -16.73
C GLU A 377 -4.77 -18.59 -17.93
N ALA A 378 -5.23 -18.21 -19.12
CA ALA A 378 -4.41 -18.19 -20.34
C ALA A 378 -3.27 -17.16 -20.31
N LEU A 379 -3.37 -16.12 -19.47
CA LEU A 379 -2.35 -15.07 -19.33
C LEU A 379 -1.41 -15.31 -18.16
N ARG A 380 -1.68 -16.31 -17.32
CA ARG A 380 -0.88 -16.63 -16.14
C ARG A 380 0.62 -16.73 -16.45
N PRO A 381 1.10 -17.43 -17.51
CA PRO A 381 2.54 -17.54 -17.77
C PRO A 381 3.21 -16.19 -18.03
N THR A 382 2.47 -15.23 -18.61
CA THR A 382 2.96 -13.87 -18.88
C THR A 382 2.91 -12.98 -17.65
N LEU A 383 1.91 -13.18 -16.77
CA LEU A 383 1.70 -12.40 -15.55
C LEU A 383 2.55 -12.87 -14.37
N GLN A 384 3.08 -14.09 -14.44
CA GLN A 384 3.97 -14.63 -13.43
C GLN A 384 5.38 -14.04 -13.51
N SER A 385 5.90 -13.79 -12.33
CA SER A 385 7.23 -13.26 -12.04
C SER A 385 8.30 -14.34 -11.89
N ALA A 386 7.88 -15.59 -11.70
CA ALA A 386 8.77 -16.72 -11.42
C ALA A 386 9.85 -16.82 -12.51
N PRO A 387 11.15 -16.86 -12.14
CA PRO A 387 12.24 -16.88 -13.12
C PRO A 387 12.49 -18.27 -13.74
N TYR A 388 11.52 -19.18 -13.61
CA TYR A 388 11.62 -20.58 -14.02
C TYR A 388 10.29 -21.06 -14.62
N THR A 389 10.35 -22.10 -15.44
CA THR A 389 9.16 -22.73 -16.02
C THR A 389 8.53 -23.68 -15.01
N LEU A 390 7.22 -23.58 -14.83
CA LEU A 390 6.44 -24.50 -13.98
C LEU A 390 6.16 -25.82 -14.73
N PRO A 391 6.03 -26.95 -14.01
CA PRO A 391 5.71 -28.23 -14.64
C PRO A 391 4.46 -28.20 -15.52
N GLU A 392 3.41 -27.55 -15.04
CA GLU A 392 2.13 -27.41 -15.74
C GLU A 392 2.29 -26.68 -17.10
N ASP A 393 3.17 -25.69 -17.16
CA ASP A 393 3.48 -24.96 -18.39
C ASP A 393 4.36 -25.77 -19.34
N ALA A 394 5.33 -26.51 -18.79
CA ALA A 394 6.25 -27.33 -19.58
C ALA A 394 5.56 -28.55 -20.22
N PHE A 395 4.58 -29.13 -19.53
CA PHE A 395 3.87 -30.34 -19.95
C PHE A 395 2.45 -30.06 -20.49
N GLU A 396 2.02 -28.80 -20.54
CA GLU A 396 0.67 -28.39 -20.97
C GLU A 396 -0.45 -29.09 -20.18
N GLU A 397 -0.24 -29.28 -18.87
CA GLU A 397 -1.22 -29.91 -17.99
C GLU A 397 -2.27 -28.91 -17.47
N ALA A 398 -3.43 -29.43 -17.03
CA ALA A 398 -4.45 -28.61 -16.41
C ALA A 398 -3.94 -27.96 -15.12
N VAL A 399 -4.14 -26.65 -14.99
CA VAL A 399 -3.67 -25.89 -13.83
C VAL A 399 -4.63 -26.07 -12.67
N GLU A 400 -4.13 -26.65 -11.57
CA GLU A 400 -4.79 -26.65 -10.26
C GLU A 400 -4.14 -25.57 -9.38
N PRO A 401 -4.76 -24.38 -9.18
CA PRO A 401 -4.12 -23.22 -8.55
C PRO A 401 -3.41 -23.52 -7.23
N TYR A 402 -4.03 -24.32 -6.36
CA TYR A 402 -3.46 -24.64 -5.04
C TYR A 402 -2.25 -25.56 -5.12
N ARG A 403 -2.19 -26.47 -6.10
CA ARG A 403 -1.05 -27.36 -6.31
C ARG A 403 0.11 -26.64 -6.99
N LEU A 404 -0.21 -25.64 -7.82
CA LEU A 404 0.75 -24.70 -8.37
C LEU A 404 1.43 -23.92 -7.24
N ASP A 405 0.63 -23.36 -6.32
CA ASP A 405 1.12 -22.63 -5.16
C ASP A 405 1.96 -23.53 -4.23
N VAL A 406 1.52 -24.77 -3.96
CA VAL A 406 2.29 -25.76 -3.18
C VAL A 406 3.68 -25.98 -3.77
N PHE A 407 3.80 -26.08 -5.11
CA PHE A 407 5.08 -26.26 -5.77
C PHE A 407 5.99 -25.03 -5.58
N MET A 408 5.47 -23.83 -5.83
CA MET A 408 6.22 -22.58 -5.64
C MET A 408 6.66 -22.37 -4.19
N LEU A 409 5.77 -22.65 -3.23
CA LEU A 409 6.08 -22.60 -1.80
C LEU A 409 7.21 -23.57 -1.44
N ALA A 410 7.25 -24.76 -2.04
CA ALA A 410 8.31 -25.72 -1.80
C ALA A 410 9.66 -25.25 -2.36
N VAL A 411 9.67 -24.56 -3.50
CA VAL A 411 10.89 -23.94 -4.05
C VAL A 411 11.47 -22.91 -3.08
N ILE A 412 10.63 -22.06 -2.48
CA ILE A 412 11.06 -21.06 -1.49
C ILE A 412 11.46 -21.73 -0.17
N ALA A 413 10.67 -22.70 0.30
CA ALA A 413 10.98 -23.47 1.51
C ALA A 413 12.34 -24.18 1.39
N TYR A 414 12.71 -24.66 0.19
CA TYR A 414 14.03 -25.24 -0.06
C TYR A 414 15.14 -24.24 0.21
N ARG A 415 15.02 -22.99 -0.29
CA ARG A 415 15.99 -21.92 -0.02
C ARG A 415 16.07 -21.54 1.45
N ILE A 416 14.94 -21.57 2.18
CA ILE A 416 14.93 -21.34 3.64
C ILE A 416 15.66 -22.48 4.37
N CYS A 417 15.40 -23.73 3.99
CA CYS A 417 15.96 -24.91 4.65
C CYS A 417 17.45 -25.11 4.37
N PHE A 418 17.89 -24.85 3.13
CA PHE A 418 19.22 -25.19 2.62
C PHE A 418 19.89 -23.92 2.08
N ALA A 419 20.34 -23.06 3.01
CA ALA A 419 20.96 -21.79 2.63
C ALA A 419 22.21 -22.00 1.75
N GLY A 420 22.39 -21.12 0.76
CA GLY A 420 23.42 -21.24 -0.26
C GLY A 420 23.10 -22.24 -1.39
N GLU A 421 22.03 -23.02 -1.29
CA GLU A 421 21.58 -23.92 -2.35
C GLU A 421 20.33 -23.37 -3.08
N SER A 422 20.22 -23.66 -4.39
CA SER A 422 19.09 -23.23 -5.20
C SER A 422 18.69 -24.31 -6.20
N LEU A 423 17.41 -24.66 -6.23
CA LEU A 423 16.82 -25.53 -7.25
C LEU A 423 16.71 -24.84 -8.62
N LEU A 424 16.88 -23.53 -8.65
CA LEU A 424 16.71 -22.73 -9.85
C LEU A 424 17.96 -22.82 -10.72
N THR A 425 17.78 -23.34 -11.93
CA THR A 425 18.78 -23.27 -13.00
C THR A 425 18.15 -22.52 -14.17
N PRO A 426 18.82 -21.53 -14.78
CA PRO A 426 18.23 -20.73 -15.86
C PRO A 426 17.65 -21.61 -16.99
N GLY A 427 16.38 -21.38 -17.32
CA GLY A 427 15.68 -22.10 -18.39
C GLY A 427 15.32 -23.56 -18.08
N GLN A 428 15.43 -23.98 -16.82
CA GLN A 428 15.05 -25.32 -16.38
C GLN A 428 13.95 -25.26 -15.33
N MET A 429 13.12 -26.29 -15.33
CA MET A 429 12.10 -26.51 -14.31
C MET A 429 12.78 -26.95 -13.01
N PRO A 430 12.37 -26.43 -11.84
CA PRO A 430 12.89 -26.90 -10.56
C PRO A 430 12.53 -28.36 -10.35
N GLU A 431 13.52 -29.17 -9.98
CA GLU A 431 13.33 -30.57 -9.62
C GLU A 431 13.85 -30.81 -8.20
N TRP A 432 13.17 -31.67 -7.45
CA TRP A 432 13.66 -32.09 -6.15
C TRP A 432 15.05 -32.72 -6.28
N ARG A 433 16.00 -32.22 -5.49
CA ARG A 433 17.33 -32.81 -5.32
C ARG A 433 17.71 -32.76 -3.85
N ALA A 434 18.33 -33.84 -3.37
CA ALA A 434 18.89 -33.85 -2.02
C ALA A 434 19.93 -32.72 -1.89
N PRO A 435 19.88 -31.93 -0.81
CA PRO A 435 20.85 -30.86 -0.57
C PRO A 435 22.24 -31.46 -0.33
N LEU A 436 23.29 -30.70 -0.64
CA LEU A 436 24.67 -31.05 -0.32
C LEU A 436 24.90 -31.05 1.20
N THR A 437 24.30 -30.07 1.90
CA THR A 437 24.36 -29.97 3.36
C THR A 437 22.95 -29.93 3.94
N ASP A 438 22.58 -30.97 4.68
CA ASP A 438 21.24 -31.10 5.26
C ASP A 438 21.24 -30.91 6.79
N PRO A 439 20.83 -29.74 7.31
CA PRO A 439 20.69 -29.53 8.76
C PRO A 439 19.55 -30.34 9.39
N PHE A 440 18.68 -30.95 8.59
CA PHE A 440 17.54 -31.76 9.02
C PHE A 440 17.81 -33.26 8.98
N SER A 441 18.99 -33.70 8.54
CA SER A 441 19.37 -35.12 8.47
C SER A 441 18.37 -35.98 7.68
N GLY A 442 17.83 -35.45 6.59
CA GLY A 442 16.94 -36.13 5.65
C GLY A 442 15.47 -36.17 6.06
N ILE A 443 15.10 -35.64 7.23
CA ILE A 443 13.72 -35.70 7.75
C ILE A 443 12.70 -35.03 6.80
N LEU A 444 13.12 -34.01 6.05
CA LEU A 444 12.27 -33.27 5.12
C LEU A 444 12.25 -33.84 3.70
N ASN A 445 13.03 -34.89 3.40
CA ASN A 445 13.20 -35.37 2.02
C ASN A 445 11.87 -35.79 1.37
N SER A 446 11.07 -36.63 2.04
CA SER A 446 9.79 -37.08 1.51
C SER A 446 8.79 -35.94 1.37
N TRP A 447 8.85 -34.93 2.25
CA TRP A 447 7.98 -33.76 2.18
C TRP A 447 8.30 -32.91 0.94
N PHE A 448 9.59 -32.65 0.68
CA PHE A 448 10.01 -31.93 -0.51
C PHE A 448 9.76 -32.73 -1.80
N GLU A 449 10.04 -34.04 -1.80
CA GLU A 449 9.80 -34.91 -2.95
C GLU A 449 8.31 -34.92 -3.36
N GLN A 450 7.40 -34.89 -2.38
CA GLN A 450 5.97 -34.77 -2.64
C GLN A 450 5.59 -33.37 -3.12
N ALA A 451 6.06 -32.31 -2.44
CA ALA A 451 5.66 -30.94 -2.77
C ALA A 451 6.21 -30.47 -4.14
N LEU A 452 7.41 -30.92 -4.52
CA LEU A 452 8.07 -30.62 -5.80
C LEU A 452 7.82 -31.71 -6.86
N ASN A 453 6.81 -32.57 -6.68
CA ASN A 453 6.50 -33.59 -7.67
C ASN A 453 6.11 -32.94 -9.01
N LEU A 454 6.64 -33.42 -10.12
CA LEU A 454 6.35 -32.86 -11.44
C LEU A 454 4.88 -33.07 -11.83
N GLU A 455 4.26 -34.17 -11.38
CA GLU A 455 2.84 -34.44 -11.59
C GLU A 455 2.01 -33.73 -10.50
N PRO A 456 1.17 -32.73 -10.83
CA PRO A 456 0.41 -31.94 -9.87
C PRO A 456 -0.44 -32.80 -8.94
N SER A 457 -1.09 -33.85 -9.48
CA SER A 457 -1.97 -34.77 -8.76
C SER A 457 -1.29 -35.43 -7.55
N LYS A 458 0.04 -35.61 -7.60
CA LYS A 458 0.87 -36.23 -6.56
C LYS A 458 1.33 -35.25 -5.49
N ARG A 459 1.23 -33.94 -5.72
CA ARG A 459 1.57 -32.90 -4.72
C ARG A 459 0.57 -32.88 -3.57
N PHE A 460 0.88 -32.12 -2.52
CA PHE A 460 -0.15 -31.77 -1.54
C PHE A 460 -1.29 -31.01 -2.24
N PRO A 461 -2.57 -31.32 -1.94
CA PRO A 461 -3.69 -30.68 -2.64
C PRO A 461 -3.80 -29.18 -2.33
N ARG A 462 -3.38 -28.77 -1.13
CA ARG A 462 -3.51 -27.41 -0.60
C ARG A 462 -2.41 -27.09 0.43
N ALA A 463 -2.17 -25.80 0.66
CA ALA A 463 -1.17 -25.30 1.58
C ALA A 463 -1.43 -25.67 3.05
N ASP A 464 -2.69 -25.80 3.49
CA ASP A 464 -3.02 -26.27 4.84
C ASP A 464 -2.56 -27.71 5.09
N ILE A 465 -2.73 -28.59 4.09
CA ILE A 465 -2.27 -29.98 4.15
C ILE A 465 -0.74 -30.02 4.11
N MET A 466 -0.12 -29.25 3.21
CA MET A 466 1.33 -29.09 3.12
C MET A 466 1.95 -28.64 4.45
N LEU A 467 1.34 -27.67 5.12
CA LEU A 467 1.76 -27.15 6.43
C LEU A 467 1.59 -28.21 7.54
N ASN A 468 0.47 -28.94 7.55
CA ASN A 468 0.24 -30.01 8.52
C ASN A 468 1.28 -31.13 8.41
N GLU A 469 1.62 -31.55 7.19
CA GLU A 469 2.66 -32.55 6.94
C GLU A 469 4.07 -32.04 7.28
N PHE A 470 4.36 -30.76 6.99
CA PHE A 470 5.61 -30.12 7.42
C PHE A 470 5.74 -30.10 8.95
N ASN A 471 4.66 -29.74 9.64
CA ASN A 471 4.61 -29.75 11.09
C ASN A 471 4.79 -31.16 11.64
N ALA A 472 4.17 -32.17 11.02
CA ALA A 472 4.33 -33.58 11.42
C ALA A 472 5.78 -34.05 11.29
N ALA A 473 6.46 -33.74 10.18
CA ALA A 473 7.86 -34.08 9.95
C ALA A 473 8.82 -33.37 10.94
N THR A 474 8.47 -32.15 11.39
CA THR A 474 9.34 -31.33 12.24
C THR A 474 9.06 -31.43 13.75
N LYS A 475 8.10 -32.29 14.18
CA LYS A 475 7.64 -32.43 15.57
C LYS A 475 8.74 -32.58 16.62
N GLU A 476 9.84 -33.27 16.32
CA GLU A 476 10.92 -33.55 17.29
C GLU A 476 11.96 -32.43 17.45
N HIS A 477 11.93 -31.37 16.62
CA HIS A 477 13.02 -30.38 16.55
C HIS A 477 12.59 -28.92 16.77
N SER A 478 11.38 -28.66 17.23
CA SER A 478 10.93 -27.32 17.56
C SER A 478 10.91 -27.09 19.07
N GLN A 479 12.00 -26.54 19.60
CA GLN A 479 12.06 -26.00 20.95
C GLN A 479 11.08 -24.80 21.16
N GLU A 480 10.56 -24.17 20.09
CA GLU A 480 9.42 -23.21 20.15
C GLU A 480 8.02 -23.88 20.07
N PHE A 481 7.89 -25.15 19.67
CA PHE A 481 6.61 -25.88 19.81
C PHE A 481 6.32 -26.16 21.28
N ASP A 482 7.36 -26.17 22.13
CA ASP A 482 7.18 -26.15 23.57
C ASP A 482 6.58 -24.82 24.01
N GLU A 483 7.04 -23.64 23.56
CA GLU A 483 6.44 -22.35 23.97
C GLU A 483 5.02 -22.11 23.42
N ALA A 484 4.74 -22.41 22.14
CA ALA A 484 3.40 -22.20 21.58
C ALA A 484 2.36 -23.17 22.16
N ASN A 485 2.77 -24.43 22.37
CA ASN A 485 1.94 -25.41 23.04
C ASN A 485 1.89 -25.13 24.55
N GLN A 486 2.95 -24.60 25.16
CA GLN A 486 2.97 -24.15 26.55
C GLN A 486 2.00 -22.98 26.74
N ILE A 487 1.99 -21.95 25.88
CA ILE A 487 1.01 -20.86 25.94
C ILE A 487 -0.41 -21.40 25.78
N TYR A 488 -0.63 -22.33 24.84
CA TYR A 488 -1.93 -22.99 24.69
C TYR A 488 -2.34 -23.74 25.96
N GLN A 489 -1.44 -24.57 26.52
CA GLN A 489 -1.70 -25.34 27.73
C GLN A 489 -1.87 -24.43 28.95
N GLU A 490 -1.05 -23.40 29.09
CA GLU A 490 -1.11 -22.40 30.15
C GLU A 490 -2.45 -21.68 30.11
N LEU A 491 -2.88 -21.17 28.95
CA LEU A 491 -4.18 -20.53 28.80
C LEU A 491 -5.32 -21.51 29.11
N LYS A 492 -5.27 -22.74 28.58
CA LYS A 492 -6.31 -23.76 28.78
C LYS A 492 -6.44 -24.23 30.23
N GLN A 493 -5.34 -24.27 30.97
CA GLN A 493 -5.30 -24.67 32.38
C GLN A 493 -5.50 -23.48 33.34
N ASN A 494 -5.38 -22.24 32.85
CA ASN A 494 -5.60 -21.04 33.64
C ASN A 494 -7.10 -20.84 33.91
N LYS A 495 -7.44 -20.28 35.09
CA LYS A 495 -8.82 -19.89 35.45
C LYS A 495 -9.45 -18.89 34.47
N PHE A 496 -8.62 -18.18 33.72
CA PHE A 496 -9.04 -17.30 32.64
C PHE A 496 -9.83 -18.05 31.56
N PHE A 497 -9.52 -19.31 31.26
CA PHE A 497 -10.30 -20.11 30.31
C PHE A 497 -11.52 -20.73 30.98
N ARG A 498 -12.71 -20.41 30.46
CA ARG A 498 -14.01 -20.84 30.99
C ARG A 498 -14.68 -21.80 30.02
N GLU A 499 -14.27 -23.07 30.07
CA GLU A 499 -14.65 -24.14 29.13
C GLU A 499 -16.17 -24.27 28.92
N GLY A 500 -16.97 -24.19 30.00
CA GLY A 500 -18.42 -24.29 29.94
C GLY A 500 -19.17 -22.98 29.69
N MET A 501 -18.46 -21.87 29.46
CA MET A 501 -19.06 -20.54 29.35
C MET A 501 -19.16 -20.09 27.88
N ASN A 502 -20.23 -19.36 27.58
CA ASN A 502 -20.46 -18.68 26.33
C ASN A 502 -21.02 -17.28 26.57
N SER A 503 -21.25 -16.53 25.50
CA SER A 503 -21.72 -15.15 25.55
C SER A 503 -23.03 -14.97 26.33
N VAL A 504 -23.97 -15.91 26.20
CA VAL A 504 -25.22 -15.89 26.99
C VAL A 504 -24.95 -16.14 28.48
N GLY A 505 -24.01 -17.02 28.80
CA GLY A 505 -23.56 -17.26 30.17
C GLY A 505 -22.97 -16.01 30.83
N VAL A 506 -22.29 -15.15 30.07
CA VAL A 506 -21.79 -13.85 30.57
C VAL A 506 -22.95 -12.94 30.99
N LEU A 507 -24.03 -12.88 30.21
CA LEU A 507 -25.22 -12.10 30.57
C LEU A 507 -25.96 -12.68 31.78
N ILE A 508 -25.91 -13.99 32.00
CA ILE A 508 -26.52 -14.60 33.20
C ILE A 508 -25.71 -14.24 34.45
N GLU A 509 -24.39 -14.28 34.35
CA GLU A 509 -23.50 -13.97 35.48
C GLU A 509 -23.42 -12.46 35.77
N PHE A 510 -23.49 -11.65 34.72
CA PHE A 510 -23.46 -10.19 34.74
C PHE A 510 -24.69 -9.65 34.00
N PRO A 511 -25.87 -9.63 34.65
CA PRO A 511 -27.12 -9.24 34.02
C PRO A 511 -27.13 -7.75 33.66
N PRO A 512 -27.49 -7.38 32.41
CA PRO A 512 -27.59 -5.98 32.03
C PRO A 512 -28.62 -5.23 32.89
N LEU A 513 -28.43 -3.92 33.07
CA LEU A 513 -29.42 -3.06 33.72
C LEU A 513 -30.77 -3.12 32.97
N PRO A 514 -31.92 -3.08 33.69
CA PRO A 514 -33.25 -3.22 33.09
C PRO A 514 -33.51 -2.30 31.88
N GLU A 515 -33.03 -1.07 31.95
CA GLU A 515 -33.15 -0.04 30.91
C GLU A 515 -32.32 -0.33 29.65
N GLN A 516 -31.32 -1.21 29.72
CA GLN A 516 -30.46 -1.58 28.59
C GLN A 516 -30.88 -2.89 27.91
N LEU A 517 -31.80 -3.67 28.49
CA LEU A 517 -32.19 -4.99 27.96
C LEU A 517 -32.66 -4.95 26.50
N SER A 518 -33.41 -3.91 26.12
CA SER A 518 -33.94 -3.75 24.76
C SER A 518 -32.86 -3.51 23.71
N MET A 519 -31.68 -3.03 24.12
CA MET A 519 -30.52 -2.80 23.25
C MET A 519 -29.56 -4.00 23.27
N VAL A 520 -29.33 -4.60 24.44
CA VAL A 520 -28.31 -5.64 24.62
C VAL A 520 -28.68 -6.95 23.95
N TYR A 521 -29.93 -7.40 24.03
CA TYR A 521 -30.31 -8.68 23.41
C TYR A 521 -30.19 -8.68 21.87
N PRO A 522 -30.67 -7.64 21.14
CA PRO A 522 -30.42 -7.54 19.71
C PRO A 522 -28.92 -7.42 19.37
N ALA A 523 -28.16 -6.64 20.14
CA ALA A 523 -26.73 -6.49 19.92
C ALA A 523 -25.98 -7.82 20.10
N LEU A 524 -26.35 -8.61 21.12
CA LEU A 524 -25.80 -9.94 21.34
C LEU A 524 -26.16 -10.89 20.19
N ALA A 525 -27.39 -10.85 19.67
CA ALA A 525 -27.79 -11.67 18.53
C ALA A 525 -27.01 -11.31 17.24
N ALA A 526 -26.53 -10.07 17.14
CA ALA A 526 -25.72 -9.59 16.02
C ALA A 526 -24.20 -9.64 16.28
N ILE A 527 -23.75 -10.12 17.44
CA ILE A 527 -22.34 -9.97 17.87
C ILE A 527 -21.34 -10.66 16.94
N ALA A 528 -21.73 -11.76 16.30
CA ALA A 528 -20.91 -12.44 15.30
C ALA A 528 -20.58 -11.56 14.08
N THR A 529 -21.43 -10.57 13.78
CA THR A 529 -21.23 -9.62 12.68
C THR A 529 -20.62 -8.30 13.19
N THR A 530 -20.94 -7.87 14.40
CA THR A 530 -20.44 -6.60 14.96
C THR A 530 -19.12 -6.72 15.72
N GLY A 531 -18.65 -7.94 15.97
CA GLY A 531 -17.40 -8.26 16.65
C GLY A 531 -17.43 -8.12 18.18
N SER A 532 -18.08 -7.08 18.72
CA SER A 532 -18.17 -6.86 20.17
C SER A 532 -19.46 -6.17 20.61
N ILE A 533 -19.77 -6.25 21.91
CA ILE A 533 -20.81 -5.47 22.59
C ILE A 533 -20.30 -4.91 23.93
N SER A 534 -20.93 -3.86 24.42
CA SER A 534 -20.69 -3.32 25.76
C SER A 534 -22.00 -2.93 26.44
N TYR A 535 -22.10 -3.17 27.74
CA TYR A 535 -23.28 -2.85 28.54
C TYR A 535 -22.92 -2.65 30.02
N HIS A 536 -23.86 -2.13 30.79
CA HIS A 536 -23.71 -1.89 32.23
C HIS A 536 -24.48 -2.93 33.02
N CYS A 537 -23.94 -3.30 34.18
CA CYS A 537 -24.61 -4.14 35.15
C CYS A 537 -24.35 -3.64 36.58
N GLU A 538 -25.12 -4.15 37.52
CA GLU A 538 -24.87 -3.95 38.94
C GLU A 538 -24.65 -5.31 39.61
N GLN A 539 -23.54 -5.44 40.33
CA GLN A 539 -23.23 -6.67 41.07
C GLN A 539 -22.58 -6.33 42.40
N GLY A 540 -23.14 -6.87 43.50
CA GLY A 540 -22.61 -6.62 44.84
C GLY A 540 -22.65 -5.14 45.27
N GLY A 541 -23.62 -4.37 44.76
CA GLY A 541 -23.74 -2.93 45.03
C GLY A 541 -22.72 -2.05 44.30
N LYS A 542 -21.99 -2.60 43.32
CA LYS A 542 -21.09 -1.86 42.44
C LYS A 542 -21.68 -1.73 41.04
N ALA A 543 -21.60 -0.53 40.48
CA ALA A 543 -21.86 -0.31 39.06
C ALA A 543 -20.66 -0.78 38.24
N LEU A 544 -20.93 -1.59 37.20
CA LEU A 544 -19.91 -2.25 36.38
C LEU A 544 -20.21 -2.05 34.90
N GLN A 545 -19.15 -2.13 34.10
CA GLN A 545 -19.21 -2.20 32.66
C GLN A 545 -18.69 -3.56 32.19
N VAL A 546 -19.48 -4.24 31.36
CA VAL A 546 -19.13 -5.49 30.69
C VAL A 546 -18.81 -5.19 29.24
N LYS A 547 -17.67 -5.67 28.77
CA LYS A 547 -17.30 -5.72 27.36
C LYS A 547 -17.07 -7.15 26.93
N LEU A 548 -17.66 -7.53 25.81
CA LEU A 548 -17.66 -8.89 25.27
C LEU A 548 -17.26 -8.83 23.79
N TRP A 549 -16.29 -9.64 23.41
CA TRP A 549 -15.86 -9.87 22.02
C TRP A 549 -16.22 -11.29 21.60
N ASP A 550 -16.65 -11.47 20.36
CA ASP A 550 -16.96 -12.77 19.77
C ASP A 550 -15.81 -13.29 18.89
N GLY A 551 -15.84 -14.57 18.50
CA GLY A 551 -14.88 -15.14 17.55
C GLY A 551 -13.46 -15.38 18.08
N VAL A 552 -13.19 -15.10 19.36
CA VAL A 552 -11.88 -15.35 19.98
C VAL A 552 -11.78 -16.81 20.42
N ILE A 553 -11.03 -17.64 19.69
CA ILE A 553 -10.95 -19.10 19.93
C ILE A 553 -9.51 -19.52 20.20
N LEU A 554 -9.32 -20.29 21.27
CA LEU A 554 -8.03 -20.92 21.57
C LEU A 554 -7.82 -22.12 20.64
N ASN A 555 -6.79 -22.07 19.79
CA ASN A 555 -6.57 -23.09 18.77
C ASN A 555 -5.09 -23.53 18.71
N PRO A 556 -4.75 -24.81 18.97
CA PRO A 556 -3.36 -25.31 18.91
C PRO A 556 -2.66 -25.08 17.56
N GLN A 557 -3.43 -24.98 16.47
CA GLN A 557 -2.93 -24.81 15.11
C GLN A 557 -2.75 -23.34 14.72
N GLN A 558 -3.20 -22.40 15.57
CA GLN A 558 -3.07 -20.95 15.35
C GLN A 558 -2.27 -20.29 16.49
N PRO A 559 -0.95 -20.51 16.55
CA PRO A 559 -0.11 -19.97 17.62
C PRO A 559 -0.11 -18.45 17.70
N GLY A 560 -0.32 -17.74 16.58
CA GLY A 560 -0.47 -16.28 16.56
C GLY A 560 -1.66 -15.78 17.37
N VAL A 561 -2.83 -16.41 17.21
CA VAL A 561 -4.04 -16.10 17.99
C VAL A 561 -3.82 -16.38 19.47
N ASN A 562 -3.22 -17.53 19.81
CA ASN A 562 -2.91 -17.88 21.19
C ASN A 562 -1.95 -16.87 21.84
N ARG A 563 -0.92 -16.40 21.10
CA ARG A 563 0.00 -15.35 21.54
C ARG A 563 -0.73 -14.01 21.77
N ARG A 564 -1.66 -13.63 20.90
CA ARG A 564 -2.50 -12.41 21.08
C ARG A 564 -3.36 -12.50 22.34
N ILE A 565 -4.04 -13.64 22.56
CA ILE A 565 -4.84 -13.88 23.77
C ILE A 565 -3.95 -13.81 25.02
N HIS A 566 -2.77 -14.44 24.96
CA HIS A 566 -1.82 -14.45 26.06
C HIS A 566 -1.31 -13.03 26.39
N ALA A 567 -0.93 -12.24 25.37
CA ALA A 567 -0.50 -10.86 25.55
C ALA A 567 -1.61 -9.97 26.13
N PHE A 568 -2.87 -10.17 25.68
CA PHE A 568 -4.01 -9.46 26.25
C PHE A 568 -4.25 -9.82 27.72
N LYS A 569 -4.17 -11.11 28.07
CA LYS A 569 -4.24 -11.57 29.46
C LYS A 569 -3.13 -10.95 30.31
N GLN A 570 -1.89 -10.95 29.83
CA GLN A 570 -0.77 -10.31 30.53
C GLN A 570 -0.99 -8.81 30.75
N ARG A 571 -1.63 -8.12 29.81
CA ARG A 571 -2.02 -6.71 29.95
C ARG A 571 -3.07 -6.51 31.05
N ILE A 572 -4.09 -7.36 31.11
CA ILE A 572 -5.10 -7.35 32.19
C ILE A 572 -4.42 -7.63 33.55
N ASP A 573 -3.57 -8.64 33.63
CA ASP A 573 -2.83 -8.97 34.84
C ASP A 573 -1.95 -7.79 35.28
N LYS A 574 -1.28 -7.12 34.34
CA LYS A 574 -0.47 -5.94 34.64
C LYS A 574 -1.33 -4.78 35.18
N ILE A 575 -2.46 -4.48 34.56
CA ILE A 575 -3.36 -3.39 35.00
C ILE A 575 -3.98 -3.68 36.37
N THR A 576 -4.38 -4.93 36.65
CA THR A 576 -4.99 -5.31 37.94
C THR A 576 -4.04 -5.16 39.13
N HIS A 577 -2.73 -5.24 38.92
CA HIS A 577 -1.71 -5.14 39.98
C HIS A 577 -1.13 -3.72 40.15
N ILE A 578 -1.53 -2.77 39.30
CA ILE A 578 -0.98 -1.41 39.31
C ILE A 578 -2.10 -0.42 39.65
N ASN A 579 -1.82 0.49 40.57
CA ASN A 579 -2.73 1.59 40.88
C ASN A 579 -2.54 2.74 39.89
N LEU A 580 -3.31 2.72 38.79
CA LEU A 580 -3.38 3.78 37.79
C LEU A 580 -4.81 4.31 37.67
N PRO A 581 -5.00 5.57 37.20
CA PRO A 581 -6.34 6.13 37.03
C PRO A 581 -7.02 5.54 35.78
N THR A 582 -7.54 4.33 35.91
CA THR A 582 -8.32 3.58 34.91
C THR A 582 -9.33 2.65 35.62
N PRO A 583 -10.45 2.28 34.98
CA PRO A 583 -11.41 1.33 35.54
C PRO A 583 -10.74 0.06 36.05
N LYS A 584 -11.02 -0.31 37.30
CA LYS A 584 -10.49 -1.54 37.89
C LYS A 584 -11.20 -2.74 37.28
N VAL A 585 -10.44 -3.73 36.83
CA VAL A 585 -11.00 -4.99 36.32
C VAL A 585 -11.49 -5.83 37.50
N GLN A 586 -12.77 -6.21 37.48
CA GLN A 586 -13.41 -7.08 38.46
C GLN A 586 -13.42 -8.54 38.01
N SER A 587 -13.63 -8.81 36.72
CA SER A 587 -13.65 -10.16 36.17
C SER A 587 -13.22 -10.15 34.70
N CYS A 588 -12.66 -11.25 34.21
CA CYS A 588 -12.35 -11.43 32.80
C CYS A 588 -12.31 -12.91 32.46
N GLY A 589 -12.35 -13.26 31.18
CA GLY A 589 -12.14 -14.63 30.76
C GLY A 589 -12.29 -14.88 29.27
N LEU A 590 -11.68 -15.97 28.83
CA LEU A 590 -11.78 -16.58 27.51
C LEU A 590 -12.87 -17.65 27.53
N LEU A 591 -13.84 -17.56 26.63
CA LEU A 591 -15.00 -18.44 26.58
C LEU A 591 -14.68 -19.72 25.81
N GLY A 592 -15.02 -20.88 26.36
CA GLY A 592 -14.75 -22.18 25.74
C GLY A 592 -15.46 -22.38 24.40
N GLN A 593 -16.61 -21.71 24.19
CA GLN A 593 -17.39 -21.75 22.95
C GLN A 593 -17.04 -20.63 21.96
N GLY A 594 -15.96 -19.88 22.22
CA GLY A 594 -15.56 -18.72 21.42
C GLY A 594 -16.01 -17.40 22.05
N GLY A 595 -15.07 -16.46 22.11
CA GLY A 595 -15.27 -15.12 22.65
C GLY A 595 -14.44 -14.83 23.90
N LEU A 596 -14.42 -13.57 24.30
CA LEU A 596 -13.61 -13.03 25.38
C LEU A 596 -14.41 -11.95 26.10
N TYR A 597 -14.27 -11.81 27.42
CA TYR A 597 -14.94 -10.72 28.14
C TYR A 597 -14.06 -10.08 29.21
N VAL A 598 -14.35 -8.80 29.49
CA VAL A 598 -13.81 -8.02 30.60
C VAL A 598 -14.96 -7.31 31.30
N VAL A 599 -14.97 -7.40 32.63
CA VAL A 599 -15.87 -6.67 33.52
C VAL A 599 -15.03 -5.73 34.36
N SER A 600 -15.34 -4.44 34.32
CA SER A 600 -14.62 -3.40 35.04
C SER A 600 -15.57 -2.49 35.83
N GLU A 601 -15.05 -1.77 36.81
CA GLU A 601 -15.82 -0.75 37.54
C GLU A 601 -16.34 0.31 36.57
N TYR A 602 -17.63 0.62 36.63
CA TYR A 602 -18.17 1.75 35.90
C TYR A 602 -17.71 3.03 36.59
N VAL A 603 -17.07 3.91 35.83
CA VAL A 603 -16.53 5.18 36.33
C VAL A 603 -17.47 6.30 35.91
N ASP A 604 -18.08 6.95 36.88
CA ASP A 604 -18.89 8.15 36.64
C ASP A 604 -17.96 9.36 36.37
N GLY A 605 -18.27 10.14 35.34
CA GLY A 605 -17.45 11.25 34.86
C GLY A 605 -17.92 11.80 33.51
N LEU A 606 -17.48 13.02 33.19
CA LEU A 606 -17.80 13.67 31.91
C LEU A 606 -16.73 13.32 30.87
N PRO A 607 -17.12 12.89 29.65
CA PRO A 607 -16.19 12.80 28.53
C PRO A 607 -15.48 14.14 28.31
N TRP A 608 -14.20 14.11 27.93
CA TRP A 608 -13.39 15.33 27.79
C TRP A 608 -14.03 16.39 26.90
N SER A 609 -14.56 15.99 25.75
CA SER A 609 -15.22 16.90 24.81
C SER A 609 -16.44 17.59 25.42
N GLN A 610 -17.24 16.85 26.20
CA GLN A 610 -18.39 17.39 26.92
C GLN A 610 -17.94 18.32 28.05
N PHE A 611 -16.96 17.91 28.85
CA PHE A 611 -16.45 18.73 29.95
C PHE A 611 -15.94 20.09 29.46
N ILE A 612 -15.15 20.12 28.38
CA ILE A 612 -14.62 21.36 27.78
C ILE A 612 -15.75 22.24 27.23
N ALA A 613 -16.79 21.66 26.64
CA ALA A 613 -17.91 22.41 26.07
C ALA A 613 -18.83 23.03 27.15
N GLU A 614 -19.03 22.32 28.26
CA GLU A 614 -19.97 22.72 29.32
C GLU A 614 -19.34 23.65 30.37
N ASN A 615 -18.01 23.73 30.45
CA ASN A 615 -17.30 24.50 31.48
C ASN A 615 -16.50 25.67 30.89
N VAL A 616 -16.76 26.88 31.40
CA VAL A 616 -15.93 28.04 31.10
C VAL A 616 -14.71 28.04 32.02
N LEU A 617 -13.58 27.54 31.51
CA LEU A 617 -12.35 27.42 32.29
C LEU A 617 -11.50 28.70 32.21
N GLU A 618 -11.10 29.21 33.38
CA GLU A 618 -10.08 30.25 33.50
C GLU A 618 -8.69 29.73 33.11
N GLN A 619 -7.76 30.63 32.79
CA GLN A 619 -6.43 30.25 32.31
C GLN A 619 -5.68 29.34 33.29
N SER A 620 -5.78 29.58 34.59
CA SER A 620 -5.20 28.74 35.65
C SER A 620 -5.75 27.31 35.61
N GLN A 621 -7.07 27.16 35.52
CA GLN A 621 -7.75 25.86 35.46
C GLN A 621 -7.37 25.08 34.18
N ARG A 622 -7.20 25.77 33.04
CA ARG A 622 -6.73 25.14 31.80
C ARG A 622 -5.33 24.54 31.98
N PHE A 623 -4.42 25.27 32.62
CA PHE A 623 -3.09 24.75 32.92
C PHE A 623 -3.15 23.56 33.88
N THR A 624 -3.92 23.66 34.96
CA THR A 624 -4.07 22.56 35.92
C THR A 624 -4.60 21.29 35.26
N ILE A 625 -5.61 21.38 34.40
CA ILE A 625 -6.20 20.20 33.75
C ILE A 625 -5.24 19.61 32.70
N ALA A 626 -4.52 20.44 31.97
CA ALA A 626 -3.48 19.97 31.05
C ALA A 626 -2.33 19.27 31.80
N GLU A 627 -1.90 19.83 32.93
CA GLU A 627 -0.90 19.22 33.82
C GLU A 627 -1.38 17.89 34.39
N THR A 628 -2.63 17.81 34.87
CA THR A 628 -3.23 16.55 35.32
C THR A 628 -3.23 15.50 34.21
N LEU A 629 -3.57 15.87 32.96
CA LEU A 629 -3.55 14.94 31.84
C LEU A 629 -2.14 14.41 31.58
N ILE A 630 -1.16 15.30 31.50
CA ILE A 630 0.24 14.95 31.26
C ILE A 630 0.74 14.02 32.37
N ASN A 631 0.47 14.35 33.63
CA ASN A 631 0.88 13.53 34.77
C ASN A 631 0.20 12.16 34.80
N THR A 632 -1.09 12.11 34.44
CA THR A 632 -1.81 10.84 34.26
C THR A 632 -1.13 9.99 33.20
N ILE A 633 -0.89 10.51 32.00
CA ILE A 633 -0.22 9.76 30.92
C ILE A 633 1.20 9.36 31.31
N HIS A 634 1.94 10.24 31.99
CA HIS A 634 3.28 9.95 32.47
C HIS A 634 3.29 8.76 33.44
N ALA A 635 2.33 8.69 34.37
CA ALA A 635 2.20 7.56 35.30
C ALA A 635 1.98 6.23 34.56
N PHE A 636 1.23 6.22 33.45
CA PHE A 636 1.07 5.04 32.60
C PHE A 636 2.38 4.65 31.90
N HIS A 637 3.10 5.63 31.34
CA HIS A 637 4.37 5.39 30.65
C HIS A 637 5.48 4.90 31.60
N GLU A 638 5.56 5.40 32.83
CA GLU A 638 6.48 4.87 33.86
C GLU A 638 6.27 3.38 34.16
N LYS A 639 5.05 2.89 33.93
CA LYS A 639 4.69 1.48 34.09
C LYS A 639 4.77 0.69 32.78
N GLN A 640 5.28 1.29 31.71
CA GLN A 640 5.36 0.70 30.37
C GLN A 640 3.98 0.21 29.91
N LEU A 641 2.97 1.07 30.05
CA LEU A 641 1.60 0.84 29.59
C LEU A 641 1.18 2.00 28.68
N PRO A 642 1.61 2.02 27.40
CA PRO A 642 1.11 3.01 26.46
C PRO A 642 -0.40 2.79 26.22
N HIS A 643 -1.15 3.88 26.02
CA HIS A 643 -2.59 3.78 25.76
C HIS A 643 -2.89 3.27 24.34
N GLY A 644 -2.12 3.71 23.34
CA GLY A 644 -2.23 3.25 21.94
C GLY A 644 -3.43 3.79 21.13
N ASP A 645 -4.41 4.43 21.76
CA ASP A 645 -5.63 4.97 21.13
C ASP A 645 -6.17 6.16 21.94
N LEU A 646 -5.27 7.08 22.34
CA LEU A 646 -5.62 8.19 23.23
C LEU A 646 -6.37 9.28 22.46
N CYS A 647 -7.66 9.45 22.76
CA CYS A 647 -8.50 10.51 22.20
C CYS A 647 -9.48 11.08 23.26
N PRO A 648 -10.16 12.22 23.00
CA PRO A 648 -11.11 12.81 23.94
C PRO A 648 -12.20 11.86 24.45
N GLU A 649 -12.62 10.90 23.62
CA GLU A 649 -13.63 9.90 23.96
C GLU A 649 -13.12 8.85 24.98
N LYS A 650 -11.81 8.77 25.18
CA LYS A 650 -11.15 7.85 26.15
C LYS A 650 -10.73 8.53 27.45
N LEU A 651 -11.12 9.79 27.62
CA LEU A 651 -10.79 10.62 28.78
C LEU A 651 -12.07 10.95 29.56
N LEU A 652 -12.18 10.44 30.78
CA LEU A 652 -13.23 10.82 31.71
C LEU A 652 -12.69 11.84 32.73
N VAL A 653 -13.34 12.99 32.79
CA VAL A 653 -13.05 14.07 33.73
C VAL A 653 -14.00 13.98 34.91
N GLN A 654 -13.43 13.89 36.10
CA GLN A 654 -14.16 13.80 37.36
C GLN A 654 -13.93 15.07 38.15
N VAL A 655 -15.01 15.83 38.36
CA VAL A 655 -14.96 17.13 39.03
C VAL A 655 -15.32 16.94 40.51
N GLY A 656 -14.30 16.96 41.37
CA GLY A 656 -14.44 16.94 42.84
C GLY A 656 -13.69 18.10 43.50
N GLU A 657 -13.18 17.90 44.71
CA GLU A 657 -12.25 18.87 45.35
C GLU A 657 -10.97 19.07 44.55
N GLN A 658 -10.55 18.03 43.81
CA GLN A 658 -9.51 18.07 42.79
C GLN A 658 -10.04 17.43 41.51
N THR A 659 -9.70 18.00 40.36
CA THR A 659 -10.04 17.42 39.06
C THR A 659 -9.17 16.21 38.79
N ALA A 660 -9.79 15.05 38.58
CA ALA A 660 -9.11 13.82 38.19
C ALA A 660 -9.43 13.45 36.74
N ILE A 661 -8.47 12.81 36.06
CA ILE A 661 -8.63 12.29 34.70
C ILE A 661 -8.40 10.79 34.74
N THR A 662 -9.43 10.04 34.36
CA THR A 662 -9.40 8.58 34.27
C THR A 662 -9.36 8.16 32.80
N LEU A 663 -8.43 7.28 32.45
CA LEU A 663 -8.28 6.72 31.11
C LEU A 663 -9.16 5.48 30.95
N ILE A 664 -9.96 5.43 29.89
CA ILE A 664 -10.80 4.28 29.54
C ILE A 664 -10.38 3.68 28.18
N GLY A 665 -10.78 2.44 27.89
CA GLY A 665 -10.46 1.81 26.60
C GLY A 665 -9.03 1.26 26.47
N LEU A 666 -8.27 1.17 27.56
CA LEU A 666 -6.95 0.49 27.59
C LEU A 666 -7.02 -1.02 27.30
N LEU A 667 -8.17 -1.62 27.54
CA LEU A 667 -8.42 -3.05 27.35
C LEU A 667 -9.35 -3.25 26.15
N GLU A 668 -8.75 -3.22 24.96
CA GLU A 668 -9.40 -3.52 23.70
C GLU A 668 -8.79 -4.79 23.09
N PHE A 669 -9.63 -5.70 22.60
CA PHE A 669 -9.22 -6.88 21.84
C PHE A 669 -9.63 -6.72 20.38
N SER A 670 -9.17 -5.63 19.76
CA SER A 670 -9.27 -5.35 18.32
C SER A 670 -8.03 -4.57 17.88
N ASP A 671 -7.76 -4.58 16.58
CA ASP A 671 -6.69 -3.78 15.96
C ASP A 671 -7.24 -2.47 15.36
N GLU A 672 -8.53 -2.19 15.57
CA GLU A 672 -9.18 -0.96 15.10
C GLU A 672 -8.97 0.18 16.08
N LEU A 673 -8.34 1.25 15.61
CA LEU A 673 -8.24 2.52 16.36
C LEU A 673 -9.61 3.21 16.33
N THR A 674 -10.06 3.67 17.50
CA THR A 674 -11.33 4.38 17.62
C THR A 674 -11.17 5.90 17.65
N ALA A 675 -9.94 6.40 17.83
CA ALA A 675 -9.61 7.81 17.68
C ALA A 675 -9.88 8.30 16.25
N ASP A 676 -10.47 9.48 16.10
CA ASP A 676 -10.53 10.19 14.81
C ASP A 676 -9.09 10.48 14.30
N ASN A 677 -8.90 10.55 12.98
CA ASN A 677 -7.65 10.89 12.29
C ASN A 677 -6.95 12.14 12.87
N ARG A 678 -7.70 13.05 13.52
CA ARG A 678 -7.16 14.26 14.16
C ARG A 678 -6.41 14.01 15.48
N TYR A 679 -6.69 12.91 16.16
CA TYR A 679 -6.06 12.51 17.43
C TYR A 679 -5.16 11.29 17.29
N GLN A 680 -5.28 10.58 16.17
CA GLN A 680 -4.26 9.66 15.74
C GLN A 680 -2.98 10.44 15.43
N PRO A 681 -1.80 9.91 15.76
CA PRO A 681 -0.59 10.39 15.13
C PRO A 681 -0.77 10.25 13.61
N ASP A 682 -0.15 11.11 12.80
CA ASP A 682 -0.11 10.91 11.33
C ASP A 682 0.39 9.49 10.94
N ASN A 683 0.98 8.78 11.91
CA ASN A 683 1.35 7.37 11.89
C ASN A 683 1.13 6.67 13.26
N PRO A 684 -0.02 6.02 13.50
CA PRO A 684 -0.38 5.37 14.77
C PRO A 684 0.56 4.25 15.23
N GLU A 685 1.42 3.74 14.34
CA GLU A 685 2.27 2.57 14.59
C GLU A 685 3.72 2.94 14.96
N SER A 686 3.95 4.22 15.22
CA SER A 686 5.27 4.74 15.64
C SER A 686 5.49 4.76 17.16
N THR A 687 4.51 4.33 17.96
CA THR A 687 4.55 4.34 19.44
C THR A 687 4.43 2.97 20.05
#